data_AF-A0A733URG6-F1
#
_entry.id   AF-A0A733URG6-F1
#
_cell.length_a   1.000
_cell.length_b   1.000
_cell.length_c   1.000
_cell.angle_alpha   90.00
_cell.angle_beta   90.00
_cell.angle_gamma   90.00
#
_symmetry.space_group_name_H-M   'P 1'
#
loop_
_entity.id
_entity.type
_entity.pdbx_description
1 polymer ?
#
loop_
_entity_poly.entity_id
_entity_poly.type
_entity_poly.pdbx_seq_one_letter_code
_entity_poly.pdbx_strand_id
1 'polypeptide(L)'
;MSENKEDFALHCLVKNEEARKRLGIKAGFFWTTAKKLSVAISRCIAAMDDKGYDEDDFKKPVRVNLPAIGDLPPEGVFDTEFCNRYEKGGEDGKTMMLIPGAVPADQFHEQMAADDDASSDTASMDTPADSDNTAGDPLPAYAYNVNGEPMADVEKSMFHPVATLSERHRILSQFILEDKFSHQITPEQLAEVSRMELEMSDNYIQDMLLACHNVPGIQKLDTPGLWKFTDAFKRIFPRDKQRTLHMKINFAQAYADAHPIDRGLLVKEWQKGNRVSSINRTPSGANAGGGILTDRGEGFVHDKASLARDVAMGVLARSMDLDIYNLHQAHSKRVDEIVADNKPPFDVFCKAFLNMPGGMDYSRAIVVASVKEAPIGIEAIPARVTEYLNSVLTETDHASPDPLIVDIACGRTSQPMPVKGSANDDEEKPQPAGELADEPATPEAVEQDTTEHHPDPQPLENEPPVSQTEAGYKKILAELHEARKNIPPKNPVDVGKQLAAARGEYVEGISDPDDPKWVHNNYSASNQGEKEEVVPEEKQPAAEPEAVTRNADGTFDVSALFPPPSNQTEKTEARTERDGETPKESNQQETAGDTGQEIITDGGSGTGGDEAGEAADPVENGNITVPDDIQPGIYYDIPNEAYHAGPGVSKSQLDDIADTPAIYLWRKNAPVDTEKTKTLDTGTAFHCRILEPEEFSKRFIIAPEFNRRTSAGKEEEKTFLEECARTGRTVLTAEEGRKIELMYQSVMALPLGQWLVESAGYAESSVYWEDPETGILCRCRPDKIIPEFHWIMDVKTTADIQRFRTAYYDYRYHVQDAFYSDGYRAQFGEIPTFVFLVASTTAECGRYPVEIFMMGEDAKLAGQREYRRNLQTLAECLSNDEWPAIKTLSLPRWAKENANA
;
A
#
# COMPACT_ATOMS: atom_id res chain seq x y z
N MET A 1 34.00 -5.31 23.84
CA MET A 1 34.49 -3.99 23.37
C MET A 1 33.60 -2.96 24.01
N SER A 2 34.17 -2.07 24.84
CA SER A 2 33.48 -1.10 25.71
C SER A 2 32.29 -0.38 25.06
N GLU A 3 31.13 -0.43 25.71
CA GLU A 3 29.88 0.28 25.36
C GLU A 3 29.88 1.76 25.76
N ASN A 4 31.00 2.31 26.21
CA ASN A 4 31.06 3.71 26.63
C ASN A 4 31.07 4.63 25.40
N LYS A 5 29.94 5.27 25.12
CA LYS A 5 29.89 6.49 24.30
C LYS A 5 30.50 7.63 25.11
N GLU A 6 31.24 8.51 24.45
CA GLU A 6 31.92 9.65 25.06
C GLU A 6 31.47 10.94 24.35
N ASP A 7 31.37 12.03 25.11
CA ASP A 7 31.07 13.35 24.56
C ASP A 7 32.34 13.95 23.96
N PHE A 8 32.25 14.29 22.67
CA PHE A 8 33.31 14.94 21.93
C PHE A 8 32.91 16.38 21.63
N ALA A 9 33.56 17.34 22.27
CA ALA A 9 33.50 18.75 21.91
C ALA A 9 34.70 19.12 21.02
N LEU A 10 34.42 19.76 19.88
CA LEU A 10 35.37 20.07 18.82
C LEU A 10 35.37 21.57 18.55
N HIS A 11 36.56 22.15 18.58
CA HIS A 11 36.81 23.54 18.20
C HIS A 11 37.50 23.59 16.83
N CYS A 12 36.87 24.25 15.86
CA CYS A 12 37.30 24.33 14.47
C CYS A 12 37.74 25.75 14.14
N LEU A 13 39.06 26.00 14.13
CA LEU A 13 39.62 27.34 13.89
C LEU A 13 39.71 27.62 12.39
N VAL A 14 39.33 28.82 11.93
CA VAL A 14 39.49 29.20 10.51
C VAL A 14 40.98 29.22 10.12
N LYS A 15 41.32 28.71 8.92
CA LYS A 15 42.70 28.38 8.53
C LYS A 15 43.61 29.61 8.35
N ASN A 16 43.09 30.70 7.80
CA ASN A 16 43.86 31.89 7.42
C ASN A 16 43.00 33.18 7.48
N GLU A 17 43.66 34.33 7.33
CA GLU A 17 43.03 35.66 7.44
C GLU A 17 42.07 35.96 6.28
N GLU A 18 42.31 35.40 5.09
CA GLU A 18 41.45 35.56 3.91
C GLU A 18 40.10 34.83 4.10
N ALA A 19 40.14 33.57 4.54
CA ALA A 19 38.95 32.80 4.89
C ALA A 19 38.18 33.46 6.05
N ARG A 20 38.89 34.01 7.04
CA ARG A 20 38.27 34.74 8.16
C ARG A 20 37.47 35.96 7.68
N LYS A 21 38.01 36.72 6.72
CA LYS A 21 37.31 37.87 6.12
C LYS A 21 36.13 37.45 5.24
N ARG A 22 36.27 36.35 4.50
CA ARG A 22 35.20 35.80 3.65
C ARG A 22 34.04 35.25 4.45
N LEU A 23 34.32 34.51 5.52
CA LEU A 23 33.30 33.83 6.34
C LEU A 23 32.74 34.71 7.47
N GLY A 24 33.44 35.77 7.86
CA GLY A 24 32.99 36.66 8.94
C GLY A 24 33.12 36.08 10.35
N ILE A 25 33.71 34.90 10.52
CA ILE A 25 33.81 34.16 11.80
C ILE A 25 35.27 33.79 12.11
N LYS A 26 35.60 33.62 13.40
CA LYS A 26 36.96 33.27 13.85
C LYS A 26 37.15 31.76 14.03
N ALA A 27 36.12 31.07 14.47
CA ALA A 27 36.10 29.63 14.71
C ALA A 27 34.63 29.15 14.80
N GLY A 28 34.43 27.85 14.65
CA GLY A 28 33.17 27.18 14.98
C GLY A 28 33.35 26.13 16.06
N PHE A 29 32.26 25.81 16.74
CA PHE A 29 32.17 24.83 17.80
C PHE A 29 31.13 23.78 17.45
N PHE A 30 31.41 22.53 17.78
CA PHE A 30 30.53 21.40 17.54
C PHE A 30 30.71 20.39 18.65
N TRP A 31 29.63 19.76 19.11
CA TRP A 31 29.74 18.62 20.00
C TRP A 31 28.76 17.50 19.66
N THR A 32 29.17 16.27 19.92
CA THR A 32 28.32 15.08 19.77
C THR A 32 28.80 13.94 20.67
N THR A 33 27.85 13.12 21.06
CA THR A 33 28.04 11.85 21.74
C THR A 33 28.40 10.77 20.69
N ALA A 34 29.62 10.24 20.74
CA ALA A 34 30.08 9.24 19.76
C ALA A 34 30.92 8.13 20.40
N LYS A 35 31.11 7.01 19.67
CA LYS A 35 31.94 5.89 20.14
C LYS A 35 33.45 6.15 19.96
N LYS A 36 33.84 7.04 19.04
CA LYS A 36 35.24 7.36 18.69
C LYS A 36 35.34 8.80 18.16
N LEU A 37 36.47 9.45 18.40
CA LEU A 37 36.75 10.82 17.92
C LEU A 37 36.62 10.97 16.40
N SER A 38 37.02 9.96 15.61
CA SER A 38 36.91 10.01 14.15
C SER A 38 35.47 10.14 13.67
N VAL A 39 34.51 9.51 14.37
CA VAL A 39 33.08 9.60 14.05
C VAL A 39 32.54 10.99 14.40
N ALA A 40 32.98 11.56 15.53
CA ALA A 40 32.62 12.92 15.91
C ALA A 40 33.16 13.95 14.91
N ILE A 41 34.39 13.77 14.40
CA ILE A 41 34.97 14.63 13.36
C ILE A 41 34.17 14.53 12.05
N SER A 42 33.82 13.32 11.59
CA SER A 42 33.01 13.17 10.37
C SER A 42 31.62 13.83 10.49
N ARG A 43 30.98 13.75 11.66
CA ARG A 43 29.71 14.45 11.91
C ARG A 43 29.87 15.97 11.97
N CYS A 44 30.99 16.44 12.52
CA CYS A 44 31.32 17.86 12.54
C CYS A 44 31.46 18.42 11.13
N ILE A 45 32.10 17.69 10.22
CA ILE A 45 32.26 18.09 8.80
C ILE A 45 30.89 18.15 8.11
N ALA A 46 30.06 17.12 8.27
CA ALA A 46 28.70 17.14 7.73
C ALA A 46 27.87 18.34 8.26
N ALA A 47 28.03 18.67 9.54
CA ALA A 47 27.36 19.83 10.13
C ALA A 47 27.91 21.20 9.65
N MET A 48 29.18 21.26 9.20
CA MET A 48 29.74 22.43 8.53
C MET A 48 29.09 22.61 7.16
N ASP A 49 29.01 21.54 6.36
CA ASP A 49 28.40 21.54 5.02
C ASP A 49 26.92 21.95 5.08
N ASP A 50 26.16 21.41 6.04
CA ASP A 50 24.75 21.76 6.26
C ASP A 50 24.55 23.24 6.60
N LYS A 51 25.56 23.90 7.19
CA LYS A 51 25.59 25.33 7.48
C LYS A 51 26.18 26.17 6.35
N GLY A 52 26.56 25.55 5.23
CA GLY A 52 27.14 26.20 4.06
C GLY A 52 28.61 26.57 4.21
N TYR A 53 29.34 25.89 5.10
CA TYR A 53 30.77 26.09 5.33
C TYR A 53 31.58 24.93 4.73
N ASP A 54 32.64 25.26 3.99
CA ASP A 54 33.57 24.29 3.43
C ASP A 54 34.59 23.84 4.49
N GLU A 55 34.80 22.54 4.67
CA GLU A 55 35.76 21.98 5.62
C GLU A 55 37.18 22.50 5.40
N ASP A 56 37.55 22.78 4.14
CA ASP A 56 38.87 23.25 3.78
C ASP A 56 39.13 24.62 4.38
N ASP A 57 38.12 25.42 4.73
CA ASP A 57 38.30 26.73 5.35
C ASP A 57 38.75 26.70 6.81
N PHE A 58 38.74 25.52 7.42
CA PHE A 58 39.09 25.33 8.82
C PHE A 58 40.37 24.52 8.97
N LYS A 59 41.10 24.76 10.05
CA LYS A 59 42.13 23.84 10.53
C LYS A 59 41.44 22.61 11.10
N LYS A 60 42.16 21.49 11.09
CA LYS A 60 41.70 20.21 11.66
C LYS A 60 41.01 20.41 13.02
N PRO A 61 39.79 19.88 13.22
CA PRO A 61 39.05 20.04 14.46
C PRO A 61 39.86 19.57 15.67
N VAL A 62 39.93 20.40 16.72
CA VAL A 62 40.68 20.10 17.95
C VAL A 62 39.70 19.80 19.07
N ARG A 63 39.92 18.69 19.78
CA ARG A 63 39.12 18.33 20.96
C ARG A 63 39.35 19.34 22.10
N VAL A 64 38.26 19.85 22.64
CA VAL A 64 38.21 20.77 23.79
C VAL A 64 37.32 20.18 24.89
N ASN A 65 37.43 20.70 26.12
CA ASN A 65 36.56 20.29 27.22
C ASN A 65 35.31 21.17 27.26
N LEU A 66 34.16 20.57 27.57
CA LEU A 66 32.88 21.28 27.73
C LEU A 66 32.96 22.25 28.93
N PRO A 67 32.39 23.46 28.83
CA PRO A 67 32.23 24.34 29.99
C PRO A 67 31.25 23.71 31.00
N ALA A 68 31.46 23.94 32.30
CA ALA A 68 30.60 23.46 33.38
C ALA A 68 29.29 24.28 33.54
N ILE A 69 28.81 24.90 32.45
CA ILE A 69 27.68 25.85 32.43
C ILE A 69 26.77 25.48 31.25
N GLY A 70 25.45 25.48 31.46
CA GLY A 70 24.40 25.02 30.54
C GLY A 70 24.18 25.82 29.24
N ASP A 71 25.21 26.52 28.75
CA ASP A 71 25.16 27.36 27.53
C ASP A 71 25.74 26.62 26.30
N LEU A 72 25.56 25.30 26.23
CA LEU A 72 26.02 24.49 25.11
C LEU A 72 25.03 24.59 23.93
N PRO A 73 25.51 24.75 22.68
CA PRO A 73 24.63 24.70 21.52
C PRO A 73 24.01 23.30 21.39
N PRO A 74 22.90 23.11 20.64
CA PRO A 74 22.30 21.80 20.46
C PRO A 74 23.29 20.77 19.92
N GLU A 75 23.19 19.51 20.40
CA GLU A 75 24.07 18.43 19.94
C GLU A 75 23.98 18.26 18.41
N GLY A 76 25.13 18.11 17.75
CA GLY A 76 25.19 17.89 16.30
C GLY A 76 25.05 19.14 15.45
N VAL A 77 24.92 20.34 16.05
CA VAL A 77 24.88 21.60 15.32
C VAL A 77 26.27 22.25 15.30
N PHE A 78 26.72 22.69 14.11
CA PHE A 78 27.91 23.53 13.98
C PHE A 78 27.55 24.98 14.32
N ASP A 79 28.07 25.48 15.43
CA ASP A 79 27.76 26.79 16.00
C ASP A 79 28.96 27.75 15.87
N THR A 80 28.74 28.91 15.26
CA THR A 80 29.78 29.92 15.04
C THR A 80 29.75 31.07 16.06
N GLU A 81 28.65 31.19 16.83
CA GLU A 81 28.43 32.23 17.83
C GLU A 81 28.96 31.84 19.21
N PHE A 82 29.01 30.54 19.50
CA PHE A 82 29.57 30.01 20.75
C PHE A 82 31.03 30.47 20.93
N CYS A 83 31.82 30.45 19.86
CA CYS A 83 33.20 30.93 19.86
C CYS A 83 33.34 32.47 19.97
N ASN A 84 32.24 33.22 19.88
CA ASN A 84 32.22 34.67 20.17
C ASN A 84 32.04 34.95 21.67
N ARG A 85 31.49 33.98 22.44
CA ARG A 85 31.28 34.08 23.89
C ARG A 85 32.34 33.32 24.70
N TYR A 86 32.88 32.25 24.13
CA TYR A 86 33.84 31.37 24.79
C TYR A 86 35.15 31.26 24.01
N GLU A 87 36.26 31.27 24.72
CA GLU A 87 37.60 31.03 24.16
C GLU A 87 38.34 29.93 24.91
N LYS A 88 39.34 29.31 24.28
CA LYS A 88 40.17 28.30 24.94
C LYS A 88 40.97 28.96 26.08
N GLY A 89 40.70 28.54 27.31
CA GLY A 89 41.31 29.07 28.53
C GLY A 89 41.47 28.01 29.62
N GLY A 90 41.58 28.44 30.88
CA GLY A 90 41.84 27.57 32.04
C GLY A 90 43.31 27.18 32.20
N GLU A 91 43.65 26.53 33.32
CA GLU A 91 45.02 26.05 33.58
C GLU A 91 45.47 24.95 32.60
N ASP A 92 44.53 24.29 31.91
CA ASP A 92 44.76 23.21 30.95
C ASP A 92 44.86 23.67 29.47
N GLY A 93 44.55 24.94 29.18
CA GLY A 93 44.59 25.54 27.85
C GLY A 93 43.65 24.90 26.81
N LYS A 94 42.67 24.09 27.25
CA LYS A 94 41.75 23.32 26.40
C LYS A 94 40.29 23.41 26.83
N THR A 95 40.02 23.94 28.03
CA THR A 95 38.67 24.19 28.51
C THR A 95 38.12 25.47 27.88
N MET A 96 36.89 25.43 27.38
CA MET A 96 36.22 26.62 26.84
C MET A 96 35.77 27.51 28.01
N MET A 97 36.38 28.68 28.16
CA MET A 97 36.10 29.65 29.22
C MET A 97 35.33 30.84 28.66
N LEU A 98 34.38 31.36 29.44
CA LEU A 98 33.63 32.55 29.09
C LEU A 98 34.58 33.75 28.98
N ILE A 99 34.48 34.50 27.87
CA ILE A 99 35.28 35.70 27.66
C ILE A 99 34.84 36.76 28.70
N PRO A 100 35.77 37.43 29.40
CA PRO A 100 35.43 38.42 30.42
C PRO A 100 34.50 39.51 29.89
N GLY A 101 33.28 39.61 30.44
CA GLY A 101 32.26 40.58 30.05
C GLY A 101 31.20 40.07 29.05
N ALA A 102 31.29 38.82 28.58
CA ALA A 102 30.23 38.18 27.80
C ALA A 102 29.09 37.70 28.72
N VAL A 103 27.83 37.88 28.30
CA VAL A 103 26.64 37.43 29.05
C VAL A 103 26.23 36.04 28.53
N PRO A 104 26.09 35.00 29.38
CA PRO A 104 25.56 33.68 29.00
C PRO A 104 24.10 33.78 28.53
N ALA A 105 23.66 32.87 27.66
CA ALA A 105 22.33 32.94 27.04
C ALA A 105 21.15 32.60 27.97
N ASP A 106 21.39 32.18 29.22
CA ASP A 106 20.34 31.66 30.11
C ASP A 106 19.96 32.65 31.23
N GLN A 107 18.67 32.94 31.34
CA GLN A 107 18.05 33.87 32.31
C GLN A 107 17.58 33.19 33.62
N PHE A 108 18.02 31.97 33.91
CA PHE A 108 17.67 31.28 35.16
C PHE A 108 18.90 30.90 36.00
N HIS A 109 19.32 31.82 36.89
CA HIS A 109 19.67 31.51 38.28
C HIS A 109 20.06 32.77 39.07
N GLU A 110 19.08 33.37 39.74
CA GLU A 110 19.31 33.92 41.08
C GLU A 110 18.62 32.98 42.06
N GLN A 111 19.39 32.16 42.77
CA GLN A 111 19.34 32.06 44.22
C GLN A 111 20.25 30.94 44.70
N MET A 112 21.23 31.32 45.51
CA MET A 112 21.58 30.66 46.78
C MET A 112 22.68 31.51 47.43
N ALA A 113 22.26 32.54 48.18
CA ALA A 113 23.03 33.04 49.30
C ALA A 113 22.11 33.74 50.31
N ALA A 114 22.10 33.16 51.51
CA ALA A 114 21.74 33.74 52.80
C ALA A 114 20.25 33.80 53.21
N ASP A 115 19.96 32.91 54.17
CA ASP A 115 19.01 33.06 55.26
C ASP A 115 18.92 34.51 55.81
N ASP A 116 17.69 34.98 56.09
CA ASP A 116 17.21 35.32 57.44
C ASP A 116 16.00 36.30 57.39
N ASP A 117 14.95 35.88 58.10
CA ASP A 117 14.10 36.67 58.98
C ASP A 117 12.98 37.63 58.46
N ALA A 118 11.85 37.49 59.19
CA ALA A 118 10.81 38.47 59.51
C ALA A 118 9.81 39.05 58.46
N SER A 119 8.57 38.55 58.56
CA SER A 119 7.34 39.30 58.96
C SER A 119 6.72 40.40 58.08
N SER A 120 5.43 40.20 57.77
CA SER A 120 4.29 41.17 57.72
C SER A 120 4.37 42.32 56.69
N ASP A 121 3.32 42.88 56.09
CA ASP A 121 1.87 42.77 56.21
C ASP A 121 1.26 43.56 55.02
N THR A 122 0.11 43.10 54.54
CA THR A 122 -1.05 43.86 54.01
C THR A 122 -0.95 44.97 52.94
N ALA A 123 -1.92 44.84 52.02
CA ALA A 123 -2.85 45.84 51.48
C ALA A 123 -2.55 46.54 50.15
N SER A 124 -3.39 46.17 49.19
CA SER A 124 -3.88 46.96 48.07
C SER A 124 -4.45 48.33 48.48
N MET A 125 -4.15 49.38 47.71
CA MET A 125 -5.17 50.29 47.16
C MET A 125 -4.62 51.28 46.12
N ASP A 126 -5.46 51.48 45.09
CA ASP A 126 -5.73 52.70 44.31
C ASP A 126 -4.74 53.25 43.25
N THR A 127 -5.20 53.13 41.99
CA THR A 127 -5.05 54.05 40.85
C THR A 127 -5.56 55.47 41.17
N PRO A 128 -5.46 56.49 40.27
CA PRO A 128 -4.50 56.78 39.19
C PRO A 128 -3.96 58.23 39.31
N ALA A 129 -2.79 58.53 38.73
CA ALA A 129 -2.38 59.91 38.48
C ALA A 129 -1.62 60.03 37.17
N ASP A 130 -2.28 60.67 36.22
CA ASP A 130 -1.80 61.13 34.94
C ASP A 130 -1.12 62.50 35.15
N SER A 131 0.19 62.59 34.92
CA SER A 131 0.88 63.85 34.62
C SER A 131 2.25 63.57 33.99
N ASP A 132 2.21 63.48 32.66
CA ASP A 132 3.04 64.18 31.68
C ASP A 132 4.53 64.49 31.99
N ASN A 133 5.36 64.08 31.02
CA ASN A 133 6.72 64.52 30.74
C ASN A 133 7.84 64.22 31.75
N THR A 134 8.39 63.01 31.63
CA THR A 134 9.84 62.87 31.58
C THR A 134 10.18 62.06 30.34
N ALA A 135 11.03 62.59 29.48
CA ALA A 135 11.62 61.87 28.37
C ALA A 135 12.29 60.60 28.94
N GLY A 136 11.59 59.47 28.84
CA GLY A 136 12.17 58.17 29.13
C GLY A 136 13.23 57.93 28.08
N ASP A 137 14.44 57.63 28.53
CA ASP A 137 15.57 57.29 27.66
C ASP A 137 15.08 56.37 26.52
N PRO A 138 15.48 56.64 25.25
CA PRO A 138 15.10 55.77 24.16
C PRO A 138 15.52 54.35 24.55
N LEU A 139 14.53 53.44 24.61
CA LEU A 139 14.81 52.04 24.85
C LEU A 139 15.91 51.63 23.86
N PRO A 140 17.01 51.03 24.34
CA PRO A 140 18.18 50.76 23.51
C PRO A 140 17.78 49.94 22.28
N ALA A 141 18.51 50.08 21.17
CA ALA A 141 18.12 49.52 19.88
C ALA A 141 17.79 48.01 19.90
N TYR A 142 18.27 47.24 20.89
CA TYR A 142 17.93 45.83 21.09
C TYR A 142 16.51 45.58 21.60
N ALA A 143 15.82 46.60 22.12
CA ALA A 143 14.45 46.51 22.60
C ALA A 143 13.42 46.56 21.47
N TYR A 144 13.87 46.74 20.22
CA TYR A 144 13.03 46.77 19.03
C TYR A 144 13.52 45.74 18.02
N ASN A 145 12.59 45.07 17.34
CA ASN A 145 12.92 44.19 16.23
C ASN A 145 13.38 45.01 15.00
N VAL A 146 13.82 44.32 13.94
CA VAL A 146 14.26 44.95 12.68
C VAL A 146 13.19 45.80 12.00
N ASN A 147 11.92 45.64 12.38
CA ASN A 147 10.77 46.40 11.88
C ASN A 147 10.40 47.58 12.80
N GLY A 148 11.13 47.80 13.91
CA GLY A 148 10.89 48.89 14.85
C GLY A 148 9.81 48.62 15.90
N GLU A 149 9.36 47.37 16.05
CA GLU A 149 8.36 46.99 17.05
C GLU A 149 9.04 46.57 18.37
N PRO A 150 8.47 46.91 19.54
CA PRO A 150 9.04 46.50 20.82
C PRO A 150 9.16 44.98 20.92
N MET A 151 10.33 44.46 21.29
CA MET A 151 10.57 43.03 21.51
C MET A 151 9.56 42.42 22.50
N ALA A 152 9.12 43.18 23.51
CA ALA A 152 8.09 42.74 24.47
C ALA A 152 6.71 42.48 23.83
N ASP A 153 6.39 43.11 22.69
CA ASP A 153 5.15 42.87 21.94
C ASP A 153 5.32 41.76 20.91
N VAL A 154 6.54 41.59 20.39
CA VAL A 154 6.94 40.46 19.55
C VAL A 154 6.93 39.16 20.35
N GLU A 155 7.46 39.15 21.58
CA GLU A 155 7.48 37.99 22.48
C GLU A 155 6.06 37.52 22.85
N LYS A 156 5.10 38.45 22.98
CA LYS A 156 3.67 38.11 23.17
C LYS A 156 3.05 37.41 21.96
N SER A 157 3.66 37.50 20.79
CA SER A 157 3.17 36.89 19.53
C SER A 157 4.07 35.75 19.02
N MET A 158 5.09 35.36 19.79
CA MET A 158 6.00 34.27 19.42
C MET A 158 5.41 32.90 19.75
N PHE A 159 5.27 32.08 18.71
CA PHE A 159 4.89 30.67 18.83
C PHE A 159 6.03 29.83 19.41
N HIS A 160 5.71 28.91 20.32
CA HIS A 160 6.67 27.98 20.90
C HIS A 160 6.55 26.60 20.23
N PRO A 161 7.65 25.93 19.88
CA PRO A 161 7.59 24.57 19.35
C PRO A 161 7.06 23.59 20.41
N VAL A 162 6.04 22.79 20.07
CA VAL A 162 5.48 21.80 21.00
C VAL A 162 6.53 20.77 21.43
N ALA A 163 7.48 20.43 20.55
CA ALA A 163 8.53 19.46 20.84
C ALA A 163 9.48 19.87 21.99
N THR A 164 9.59 21.17 22.30
CA THR A 164 10.45 21.67 23.39
C THR A 164 9.73 21.74 24.73
N LEU A 165 8.43 21.44 24.78
CA LEU A 165 7.64 21.45 26.00
C LEU A 165 7.86 20.17 26.83
N SER A 166 7.58 20.25 28.13
CA SER A 166 7.60 19.06 29.01
C SER A 166 6.54 18.03 28.59
N GLU A 167 6.69 16.77 29.01
CA GLU A 167 5.77 15.67 28.64
C GLU A 167 4.29 16.05 28.82
N ARG A 168 3.95 16.60 29.97
CA ARG A 168 2.58 16.99 30.31
C ARG A 168 2.09 18.14 29.44
N HIS A 169 2.93 19.15 29.22
CA HIS A 169 2.61 20.27 28.35
C HIS A 169 2.44 19.83 26.89
N ARG A 170 3.22 18.86 26.41
CA ARG A 170 3.03 18.25 25.08
C ARG A 170 1.67 17.59 24.95
N ILE A 171 1.28 16.77 25.92
CA ILE A 171 -0.03 16.09 25.93
C ILE A 171 -1.16 17.13 25.94
N LEU A 172 -1.10 18.08 26.87
CA LEU A 172 -2.13 19.11 27.03
C LEU A 172 -2.22 20.04 25.83
N SER A 173 -1.08 20.41 25.21
CA SER A 173 -1.07 21.24 24.00
C SER A 173 -1.86 20.63 22.85
N GLN A 174 -1.88 19.30 22.74
CA GLN A 174 -2.67 18.61 21.73
C GLN A 174 -4.09 18.30 22.22
N PHE A 175 -4.31 18.24 23.54
CA PHE A 175 -5.63 18.02 24.11
C PHE A 175 -6.57 19.21 23.90
N ILE A 176 -6.06 20.44 24.03
CA ILE A 176 -6.83 21.69 23.88
C ILE A 176 -7.26 21.98 22.43
N LEU A 177 -6.72 21.24 21.45
CA LEU A 177 -7.06 21.40 20.04
C LEU A 177 -8.26 20.52 19.68
N GLU A 178 -9.20 21.08 18.91
CA GLU A 178 -10.42 20.40 18.47
C GLU A 178 -10.26 19.79 17.07
N ASP A 179 -9.81 20.58 16.10
CA ASP A 179 -9.88 20.18 14.69
C ASP A 179 -8.59 19.55 14.14
N LYS A 180 -7.43 20.08 14.53
CA LYS A 180 -6.13 19.67 13.98
C LYS A 180 -5.03 19.68 15.02
N PHE A 181 -4.03 18.82 14.83
CA PHE A 181 -2.79 18.88 15.60
C PHE A 181 -1.99 20.14 15.26
N SER A 182 -1.10 20.55 16.17
CA SER A 182 -0.19 21.66 15.91
C SER A 182 1.20 21.36 16.45
N HIS A 183 2.23 21.62 15.65
CA HIS A 183 3.63 21.58 16.09
C HIS A 183 4.06 22.85 16.85
N GLN A 184 3.18 23.84 16.93
CA GLN A 184 3.42 25.14 17.55
C GLN A 184 2.30 25.48 18.53
N ILE A 185 2.63 26.16 19.63
CA ILE A 185 1.67 26.64 20.63
C ILE A 185 1.78 28.17 20.74
N THR A 186 0.64 28.86 20.77
CA THR A 186 0.62 30.31 21.04
C THR A 186 0.91 30.58 22.52
N PRO A 187 1.37 31.77 22.90
CA PRO A 187 1.51 32.15 24.30
C PRO A 187 0.21 32.01 25.11
N GLU A 188 -0.95 32.31 24.52
CA GLU A 188 -2.26 32.14 25.17
C GLU A 188 -2.58 30.66 25.40
N GLN A 189 -2.32 29.82 24.39
CA GLN A 189 -2.50 28.37 24.50
C GLN A 189 -1.53 27.78 25.54
N LEU A 190 -0.30 28.26 25.62
CA LEU A 190 0.68 27.81 26.61
C LEU A 190 0.29 28.23 28.02
N ALA A 191 -0.25 29.43 28.20
CA ALA A 191 -0.81 29.88 29.47
C ALA A 191 -2.00 29.02 29.91
N GLU A 192 -2.88 28.66 28.97
CA GLU A 192 -4.00 27.76 29.23
C GLU A 192 -3.53 26.34 29.61
N VAL A 193 -2.55 25.79 28.89
CA VAL A 193 -1.94 24.50 29.24
C VAL A 193 -1.33 24.55 30.65
N SER A 194 -0.61 25.62 30.98
CA SER A 194 0.01 25.80 32.30
C SER A 194 -1.06 25.87 33.40
N ARG A 195 -2.17 26.57 33.14
CA ARG A 195 -3.32 26.65 34.04
C ARG A 195 -3.97 25.29 34.25
N MET A 196 -4.18 24.53 33.18
CA MET A 196 -4.76 23.18 33.22
C MET A 196 -3.87 22.19 33.99
N GLU A 197 -2.54 22.28 33.85
CA GLU A 197 -1.65 21.43 34.63
C GLU A 197 -1.74 21.73 36.13
N LEU A 198 -1.80 23.00 36.52
CA LEU A 198 -1.89 23.43 37.93
C LEU A 198 -3.25 23.15 38.57
N GLU A 199 -4.31 22.96 37.77
CA GLU A 199 -5.66 22.68 38.24
C GLU A 199 -5.81 21.22 38.74
N MET A 200 -5.35 20.99 39.97
CA MET A 200 -5.39 19.66 40.63
C MET A 200 -6.82 19.15 40.91
N SER A 201 -7.83 20.03 40.85
CA SER A 201 -9.24 19.67 41.03
C SER A 201 -9.87 18.99 39.79
N ASP A 202 -9.26 19.13 38.60
CA ASP A 202 -9.74 18.46 37.40
C ASP A 202 -9.24 17.01 37.35
N ASN A 203 -9.96 16.13 38.05
CA ASN A 203 -9.67 14.69 38.08
C ASN A 203 -9.65 14.06 36.67
N TYR A 204 -10.38 14.63 35.70
CA TYR A 204 -10.41 14.10 34.34
C TYR A 204 -9.04 14.27 33.66
N ILE A 205 -8.48 15.47 33.75
CA ILE A 205 -7.15 15.80 33.22
C ILE A 205 -6.05 15.08 33.99
N GLN A 206 -6.12 15.05 35.33
CA GLN A 206 -5.13 14.36 36.15
C GLN A 206 -5.09 12.86 35.86
N ASP A 207 -6.24 12.20 35.72
CA ASP A 207 -6.29 10.79 35.34
C ASP A 207 -5.74 10.52 33.94
N MET A 208 -5.98 11.42 32.98
CA MET A 208 -5.44 11.29 31.61
C MET A 208 -3.92 11.39 31.62
N LEU A 209 -3.39 12.42 32.29
CA LEU A 209 -1.94 12.62 32.42
C LEU A 209 -1.28 11.44 33.14
N LEU A 210 -1.92 10.94 34.20
CA LEU A 210 -1.45 9.77 34.93
C LEU A 210 -1.49 8.50 34.07
N ALA A 211 -2.53 8.31 33.25
CA ALA A 211 -2.60 7.20 32.31
C ALA A 211 -1.50 7.27 31.24
N CYS A 212 -1.23 8.46 30.69
CA CYS A 212 -0.14 8.67 29.74
C CYS A 212 1.22 8.40 30.36
N HIS A 213 1.44 8.86 31.59
CA HIS A 213 2.70 8.69 32.30
C HIS A 213 3.00 7.21 32.63
N ASN A 214 1.97 6.43 32.97
CA ASN A 214 2.11 5.00 33.24
C ASN A 214 2.36 4.15 31.98
N VAL A 215 2.16 4.72 30.78
CA VAL A 215 2.32 4.01 29.51
C VAL A 215 3.38 4.72 28.65
N PRO A 216 4.68 4.36 28.79
CA PRO A 216 5.77 5.01 28.06
C PRO A 216 5.60 5.02 26.53
N GLY A 217 4.81 4.10 25.98
CA GLY A 217 4.48 4.07 24.55
C GLY A 217 3.69 5.29 24.07
N ILE A 218 2.88 5.93 24.94
CA ILE A 218 2.17 7.17 24.62
C ILE A 218 3.14 8.35 24.50
N GLN A 219 4.17 8.40 25.35
CA GLN A 219 5.18 9.47 25.34
C GLN A 219 6.04 9.47 24.07
N LYS A 220 6.19 8.29 23.45
CA LYS A 220 6.94 8.08 22.19
C LYS A 220 6.14 8.46 20.94
N LEU A 221 4.87 8.82 21.08
CA LEU A 221 4.07 9.29 19.95
C LEU A 221 4.62 10.63 19.43
N ASP A 222 4.58 10.78 18.11
CA ASP A 222 4.80 12.06 17.44
C ASP A 222 3.63 13.02 17.72
N THR A 223 3.80 14.31 17.42
CA THR A 223 2.74 15.32 17.67
C THR A 223 1.40 14.94 17.03
N PRO A 224 1.33 14.48 15.77
CA PRO A 224 0.07 14.00 15.18
C PRO A 224 -0.51 12.78 15.91
N GLY A 225 0.32 11.80 16.29
CA GLY A 225 -0.12 10.63 17.03
C GLY A 225 -0.64 10.97 18.42
N LEU A 226 -0.02 11.94 19.09
CA LEU A 226 -0.44 12.42 20.40
C LEU A 226 -1.80 13.13 20.35
N TRP A 227 -2.02 13.96 19.33
CA TRP A 227 -3.34 14.57 19.08
C TRP A 227 -4.42 13.53 18.77
N LYS A 228 -4.12 12.54 17.92
CA LYS A 228 -5.06 11.43 17.65
C LYS A 228 -5.38 10.63 18.92
N PHE A 229 -4.43 10.48 19.82
CA PHE A 229 -4.65 9.84 21.11
C PHE A 229 -5.54 10.70 22.01
N THR A 230 -5.26 12.00 22.16
CA THR A 230 -6.07 12.88 23.02
C THR A 230 -7.50 13.02 22.51
N ASP A 231 -7.71 13.10 21.20
CA ASP A 231 -9.04 13.06 20.58
C ASP A 231 -9.75 11.72 20.85
N ALA A 232 -9.08 10.59 20.64
CA ALA A 232 -9.63 9.27 20.96
C ALA A 232 -10.00 9.15 22.45
N PHE A 233 -9.16 9.66 23.34
CA PHE A 233 -9.41 9.67 24.78
C PHE A 233 -10.67 10.48 25.12
N LYS A 234 -10.83 11.69 24.55
CA LYS A 234 -12.04 12.52 24.70
C LYS A 234 -13.31 11.78 24.27
N ARG A 235 -13.23 11.06 23.14
CA ARG A 235 -14.37 10.31 22.57
C ARG A 235 -14.77 9.08 23.39
N ILE A 236 -13.81 8.37 23.97
CA ILE A 236 -14.05 7.14 24.74
C ILE A 236 -14.41 7.45 26.20
N PHE A 237 -13.81 8.50 26.75
CA PHE A 237 -14.05 8.96 28.12
C PHE A 237 -14.64 10.37 28.09
N PRO A 238 -15.95 10.53 27.92
CA PRO A 238 -16.62 11.82 28.07
C PRO A 238 -16.45 12.39 29.50
N ARG A 239 -16.32 13.71 29.63
CA ARG A 239 -16.12 14.38 30.95
C ARG A 239 -17.26 14.14 31.94
N ASP A 240 -18.49 13.95 31.44
CA ASP A 240 -19.69 13.67 32.23
C ASP A 240 -19.76 12.23 32.75
N LYS A 241 -18.92 11.33 32.24
CA LYS A 241 -18.90 9.90 32.62
C LYS A 241 -17.61 9.55 33.31
N GLN A 242 -17.61 9.62 34.65
CA GLN A 242 -16.44 9.27 35.44
C GLN A 242 -16.16 7.76 35.32
N ARG A 243 -15.08 7.42 34.62
CA ARG A 243 -14.56 6.05 34.49
C ARG A 243 -13.32 5.89 35.34
N THR A 244 -13.07 4.66 35.81
CA THR A 244 -11.94 4.37 36.70
C THR A 244 -10.59 4.61 36.00
N LEU A 245 -9.60 5.07 36.76
CA LEU A 245 -8.23 5.28 36.28
C LEU A 245 -7.66 4.02 35.60
N HIS A 246 -7.92 2.84 36.17
CA HIS A 246 -7.48 1.57 35.60
C HIS A 246 -7.98 1.37 34.16
N MET A 247 -9.24 1.73 33.85
CA MET A 247 -9.76 1.64 32.48
C MET A 247 -9.02 2.60 31.52
N LYS A 248 -8.67 3.80 31.98
CA LYS A 248 -7.92 4.79 31.19
C LYS A 248 -6.49 4.31 30.90
N ILE A 249 -5.83 3.68 31.89
CA ILE A 249 -4.51 3.04 31.72
C ILE A 249 -4.60 1.90 30.71
N ASN A 250 -5.60 1.01 30.83
CA ASN A 250 -5.77 -0.11 29.90
C ASN A 250 -6.00 0.36 28.45
N PHE A 251 -6.77 1.43 28.26
CA PHE A 251 -6.95 2.03 26.94
C PHE A 251 -5.63 2.61 26.41
N ALA A 252 -4.90 3.37 27.23
CA ALA A 252 -3.61 3.95 26.85
C ALA A 252 -2.60 2.86 26.45
N GLN A 253 -2.56 1.75 27.19
CA GLN A 253 -1.71 0.59 26.87
C GLN A 253 -2.13 -0.05 25.55
N ALA A 254 -3.43 -0.35 25.38
CA ALA A 254 -3.94 -0.93 24.14
C ALA A 254 -3.69 -0.03 22.92
N TYR A 255 -3.81 1.29 23.08
CA TYR A 255 -3.55 2.26 22.00
C TYR A 255 -2.08 2.36 21.64
N ALA A 256 -1.20 2.32 22.64
CA ALA A 256 0.25 2.33 22.46
C ALA A 256 0.74 1.07 21.73
N ASP A 257 0.23 -0.10 22.13
CA ASP A 257 0.61 -1.40 21.57
C ASP A 257 -0.04 -1.66 20.20
N ALA A 258 -1.16 -1.00 19.91
CA ALA A 258 -1.83 -1.13 18.62
C ALA A 258 -0.98 -0.56 17.47
N HIS A 259 -0.90 -1.35 16.39
CA HIS A 259 -0.32 -0.91 15.13
C HIS A 259 -1.02 0.39 14.65
N PRO A 260 -0.32 1.37 14.04
CA PRO A 260 -0.91 2.66 13.67
C PRO A 260 -2.19 2.58 12.82
N ILE A 261 -2.29 1.57 11.94
CA ILE A 261 -3.46 1.30 11.10
C ILE A 261 -4.67 0.82 11.93
N ASP A 262 -4.42 0.19 13.08
CA ASP A 262 -5.42 -0.50 13.90
C ASP A 262 -6.01 0.42 14.97
N ARG A 263 -5.32 1.52 15.30
CA ARG A 263 -5.77 2.49 16.32
C ARG A 263 -7.17 3.05 16.04
N GLY A 264 -7.50 3.31 14.78
CA GLY A 264 -8.85 3.78 14.42
C GLY A 264 -9.95 2.75 14.71
N LEU A 265 -9.65 1.46 14.51
CA LEU A 265 -10.59 0.37 14.81
C LEU A 265 -10.67 0.11 16.32
N LEU A 266 -9.53 0.12 17.01
CA LEU A 266 -9.46 0.03 18.46
C LEU A 266 -10.34 1.09 19.12
N VAL A 267 -10.26 2.34 18.66
CA VAL A 267 -11.08 3.43 19.19
C VAL A 267 -12.57 3.16 18.99
N LYS A 268 -12.98 2.68 17.81
CA LYS A 268 -14.39 2.33 17.55
C LYS A 268 -14.90 1.25 18.50
N GLU A 269 -14.12 0.21 18.75
CA GLU A 269 -14.50 -0.86 19.68
C GLU A 269 -14.61 -0.35 21.11
N TRP A 270 -13.66 0.45 21.58
CA TRP A 270 -13.74 1.08 22.89
C TRP A 270 -14.92 2.05 23.03
N GLN A 271 -15.30 2.77 21.97
CA GLN A 271 -16.50 3.60 21.96
C GLN A 271 -17.79 2.78 22.12
N LYS A 272 -17.87 1.61 21.48
CA LYS A 272 -19.02 0.69 21.61
C LYS A 272 -19.16 0.07 23.00
N GLY A 273 -18.10 0.08 23.80
CA GLY A 273 -18.07 -0.59 25.10
C GLY A 273 -17.13 -1.80 25.16
N ASN A 274 -16.61 -2.24 24.01
CA ASN A 274 -15.76 -3.42 23.90
C ASN A 274 -14.34 -3.04 24.34
N ARG A 275 -13.92 -3.53 25.51
CA ARG A 275 -12.64 -3.19 26.16
C ARG A 275 -11.51 -4.08 25.66
N VAL A 276 -11.35 -4.14 24.34
CA VAL A 276 -10.36 -5.01 23.68
C VAL A 276 -8.93 -4.55 23.97
N SER A 277 -8.03 -5.48 24.27
CA SER A 277 -6.61 -5.19 24.52
C SER A 277 -5.78 -5.08 23.25
N SER A 278 -6.23 -5.66 22.14
CA SER A 278 -5.59 -5.61 20.83
C SER A 278 -6.61 -5.89 19.73
N ILE A 279 -6.30 -5.48 18.49
CA ILE A 279 -7.07 -5.86 17.31
C ILE A 279 -6.45 -7.14 16.74
N ASN A 280 -7.20 -8.24 16.72
CA ASN A 280 -6.73 -9.43 16.03
C ASN A 280 -6.86 -9.23 14.52
N ARG A 281 -5.85 -9.68 13.78
CA ARG A 281 -5.84 -9.64 12.32
C ARG A 281 -5.83 -11.06 11.73
N THR A 282 -6.58 -11.24 10.64
CA THR A 282 -6.50 -12.44 9.80
C THR A 282 -5.16 -12.45 9.05
N PRO A 283 -4.74 -13.57 8.43
CA PRO A 283 -3.53 -13.59 7.59
C PRO A 283 -3.60 -12.61 6.40
N SER A 284 -4.80 -12.24 5.94
CA SER A 284 -5.02 -11.21 4.91
C SER A 284 -5.00 -9.77 5.44
N GLY A 285 -4.79 -9.58 6.75
CA GLY A 285 -4.80 -8.26 7.39
C GLY A 285 -6.20 -7.69 7.67
N ALA A 286 -7.28 -8.46 7.48
CA ALA A 286 -8.63 -8.04 7.89
C ALA A 286 -8.79 -8.13 9.42
N ASN A 287 -9.80 -7.45 10.00
CA ASN A 287 -10.11 -7.62 11.42
C ASN A 287 -10.63 -9.05 11.65
N ALA A 288 -9.91 -9.85 12.43
CA ALA A 288 -10.32 -11.21 12.76
C ALA A 288 -11.41 -11.24 13.85
N GLY A 289 -11.70 -10.12 14.51
CA GLY A 289 -12.60 -10.06 15.66
C GLY A 289 -11.91 -10.49 16.97
N GLY A 290 -12.68 -10.78 17.99
CA GLY A 290 -12.24 -11.27 19.30
C GLY A 290 -12.12 -10.17 20.35
N GLY A 291 -12.17 -10.58 21.62
CA GLY A 291 -12.16 -9.68 22.77
C GLY A 291 -13.52 -9.09 23.13
N ILE A 292 -14.60 -9.54 22.47
CA ILE A 292 -15.98 -9.32 22.88
C ILE A 292 -16.45 -10.45 23.81
N LEU A 293 -17.54 -10.20 24.55
CA LEU A 293 -18.16 -11.22 25.38
C LEU A 293 -18.83 -12.28 24.49
N THR A 294 -18.64 -13.55 24.81
CA THR A 294 -19.29 -14.68 24.13
C THR A 294 -19.96 -15.61 25.16
N ASP A 295 -20.74 -16.57 24.67
CA ASP A 295 -21.36 -17.67 25.44
C ASP A 295 -20.39 -18.52 26.29
N ARG A 296 -19.08 -18.31 26.14
CA ARG A 296 -18.01 -18.90 26.96
C ARG A 296 -17.91 -18.29 28.36
N GLY A 297 -18.61 -17.19 28.62
CA GLY A 297 -18.77 -16.56 29.94
C GLY A 297 -17.85 -15.36 30.18
N GLU A 298 -18.23 -14.55 31.18
CA GLU A 298 -17.47 -13.37 31.59
C GLU A 298 -16.07 -13.75 32.08
N GLY A 299 -15.05 -13.04 31.60
CA GLY A 299 -13.64 -13.26 31.97
C GLY A 299 -12.94 -14.41 31.23
N PHE A 300 -13.63 -15.15 30.36
CA PHE A 300 -12.99 -16.14 29.49
C PHE A 300 -12.23 -15.44 28.35
N VAL A 301 -10.94 -15.73 28.20
CA VAL A 301 -10.12 -15.20 27.11
C VAL A 301 -10.26 -16.09 25.89
N HIS A 302 -11.05 -15.65 24.91
CA HIS A 302 -11.17 -16.34 23.63
C HIS A 302 -9.97 -16.06 22.73
N ASP A 303 -9.23 -17.11 22.40
CA ASP A 303 -8.04 -17.10 21.56
C ASP A 303 -8.08 -18.21 20.48
N LYS A 304 -7.05 -18.27 19.64
CA LYS A 304 -6.94 -19.28 18.56
C LYS A 304 -6.99 -20.72 19.07
N ALA A 305 -6.50 -20.98 20.29
CA ALA A 305 -6.52 -22.31 20.88
C ALA A 305 -7.93 -22.71 21.33
N SER A 306 -8.68 -21.77 21.90
CA SER A 306 -10.09 -21.99 22.25
C SER A 306 -10.98 -22.16 21.00
N LEU A 307 -10.76 -21.36 19.95
CA LEU A 307 -11.43 -21.56 18.65
C LEU A 307 -11.13 -22.94 18.05
N ALA A 308 -9.86 -23.38 18.09
CA ALA A 308 -9.48 -24.71 17.62
C ALA A 308 -10.21 -25.81 18.41
N ARG A 309 -10.35 -25.69 19.74
CA ARG A 309 -11.16 -26.63 20.51
C ARG A 309 -12.63 -26.61 20.11
N ASP A 310 -13.21 -25.45 19.86
CA ASP A 310 -14.61 -25.34 19.44
C ASP A 310 -14.85 -25.99 18.06
N VAL A 311 -13.96 -25.77 17.10
CA VAL A 311 -14.00 -26.44 15.78
C VAL A 311 -13.86 -27.96 15.94
N ALA A 312 -12.92 -28.42 16.76
CA ALA A 312 -12.72 -29.85 17.02
C ALA A 312 -13.93 -30.50 17.74
N MET A 313 -14.60 -29.77 18.63
CA MET A 313 -15.89 -30.19 19.20
C MET A 313 -16.95 -30.36 18.10
N GLY A 314 -17.05 -29.42 17.15
CA GLY A 314 -17.95 -29.55 16.01
C GLY A 314 -17.65 -30.74 15.10
N VAL A 315 -16.36 -31.05 14.87
CA VAL A 315 -15.96 -32.26 14.12
C VAL A 315 -16.37 -33.53 14.86
N LEU A 316 -16.13 -33.59 16.17
CA LEU A 316 -16.56 -34.72 16.99
C LEU A 316 -18.10 -34.86 16.99
N ALA A 317 -18.81 -33.72 17.04
CA ALA A 317 -20.26 -33.65 17.07
C ALA A 317 -20.94 -34.21 15.81
N ARG A 318 -20.22 -34.34 14.69
CA ARG A 318 -20.72 -35.03 13.48
C ARG A 318 -21.01 -36.52 13.70
N SER A 319 -20.36 -37.11 14.69
CA SER A 319 -20.41 -38.56 14.97
C SER A 319 -21.14 -38.91 16.25
N MET A 320 -21.45 -37.92 17.09
CA MET A 320 -22.12 -38.11 18.38
C MET A 320 -22.63 -36.78 18.96
N ASP A 321 -23.64 -36.82 19.81
CA ASP A 321 -24.12 -35.63 20.51
C ASP A 321 -23.25 -35.28 21.73
N LEU A 322 -23.02 -33.99 21.96
CA LEU A 322 -22.11 -33.46 22.97
C LEU A 322 -22.78 -32.33 23.74
N ASP A 323 -22.61 -32.28 25.07
CA ASP A 323 -22.89 -31.04 25.80
C ASP A 323 -21.67 -30.10 25.66
N ILE A 324 -21.82 -29.06 24.83
CA ILE A 324 -20.74 -28.13 24.48
C ILE A 324 -20.31 -27.23 25.66
N TYR A 325 -21.13 -27.14 26.71
CA TYR A 325 -20.84 -26.36 27.91
C TYR A 325 -20.34 -27.23 29.06
N ASN A 326 -20.66 -28.53 29.04
CA ASN A 326 -20.23 -29.49 30.06
C ASN A 326 -19.67 -30.77 29.42
N LEU A 327 -18.52 -30.64 28.76
CA LEU A 327 -17.91 -31.74 28.01
C LEU A 327 -17.31 -32.81 28.95
N HIS A 328 -17.75 -34.06 28.81
CA HIS A 328 -17.21 -35.18 29.58
C HIS A 328 -15.70 -35.38 29.30
N GLN A 329 -14.93 -35.79 30.31
CA GLN A 329 -13.46 -35.90 30.22
C GLN A 329 -12.97 -36.78 29.06
N ALA A 330 -13.70 -37.85 28.74
CA ALA A 330 -13.38 -38.71 27.60
C ALA A 330 -13.50 -37.99 26.25
N HIS A 331 -14.52 -37.13 26.08
CA HIS A 331 -14.71 -36.33 24.86
C HIS A 331 -13.70 -35.19 24.79
N SER A 332 -13.34 -34.58 25.93
CA SER A 332 -12.27 -33.59 25.99
C SER A 332 -10.94 -34.15 25.46
N LYS A 333 -10.56 -35.37 25.86
CA LYS A 333 -9.36 -36.03 25.32
C LYS A 333 -9.45 -36.23 23.80
N ARG A 334 -10.62 -36.62 23.31
CA ARG A 334 -10.84 -36.82 21.88
C ARG A 334 -10.77 -35.51 21.08
N VAL A 335 -11.25 -34.41 21.64
CA VAL A 335 -11.10 -33.06 21.07
C VAL A 335 -9.63 -32.69 20.99
N ASP A 336 -8.85 -32.91 22.06
CA ASP A 336 -7.41 -32.63 22.06
C ASP A 336 -6.66 -33.52 21.03
N GLU A 337 -7.06 -34.78 20.86
CA GLU A 337 -6.55 -35.66 19.80
C GLU A 337 -6.85 -35.13 18.39
N ILE A 338 -8.08 -34.64 18.12
CA ILE A 338 -8.45 -34.06 16.83
C ILE A 338 -7.61 -32.82 16.53
N VAL A 339 -7.42 -31.94 17.52
CA VAL A 339 -6.56 -30.75 17.38
C VAL A 339 -5.11 -31.15 17.10
N ALA A 340 -4.59 -32.17 17.80
CA ALA A 340 -3.23 -32.64 17.60
C ALA A 340 -3.01 -33.32 16.24
N ASP A 341 -3.99 -34.09 15.76
CA ASP A 341 -3.94 -34.76 14.47
C ASP A 341 -3.93 -33.75 13.31
N ASN A 342 -4.63 -32.62 13.47
CA ASN A 342 -4.64 -31.49 12.53
C ASN A 342 -4.93 -31.89 11.06
N LYS A 343 -5.92 -32.76 10.86
CA LYS A 343 -6.33 -33.31 9.55
C LYS A 343 -7.74 -32.83 9.15
N PRO A 344 -8.11 -32.92 7.85
CA PRO A 344 -9.47 -32.65 7.41
C PRO A 344 -10.48 -33.59 8.11
N PRO A 345 -11.68 -33.10 8.47
CA PRO A 345 -12.20 -31.76 8.18
C PRO A 345 -11.69 -30.64 9.12
N PHE A 346 -11.08 -30.97 10.26
CA PHE A 346 -10.71 -29.99 11.29
C PHE A 346 -9.83 -28.84 10.79
N ASP A 347 -8.72 -29.15 10.10
CA ASP A 347 -7.75 -28.12 9.70
C ASP A 347 -8.34 -27.14 8.67
N VAL A 348 -9.21 -27.63 7.78
CA VAL A 348 -9.91 -26.82 6.76
C VAL A 348 -10.88 -25.85 7.42
N PHE A 349 -11.74 -26.32 8.32
CA PHE A 349 -12.67 -25.45 9.05
C PHE A 349 -11.94 -24.47 9.98
N CYS A 350 -10.93 -24.94 10.71
CA CYS A 350 -10.16 -24.07 11.60
C CYS A 350 -9.45 -22.95 10.82
N LYS A 351 -8.87 -23.25 9.65
CA LYS A 351 -8.31 -22.23 8.75
C LYS A 351 -9.38 -21.27 8.21
N ALA A 352 -10.56 -21.77 7.89
CA ALA A 352 -11.65 -20.93 7.39
C ALA A 352 -12.08 -19.89 8.44
N PHE A 353 -12.29 -20.28 9.70
CA PHE A 353 -12.59 -19.35 10.79
C PHE A 353 -11.44 -18.37 11.08
N LEU A 354 -10.18 -18.82 11.03
CA LEU A 354 -9.03 -17.94 11.26
C LEU A 354 -8.78 -16.91 10.13
N ASN A 355 -9.22 -17.24 8.92
CA ASN A 355 -9.03 -16.39 7.74
C ASN A 355 -10.23 -15.47 7.49
N MET A 356 -11.40 -15.77 8.03
CA MET A 356 -12.59 -14.96 7.84
C MET A 356 -12.57 -13.71 8.73
N PRO A 357 -12.98 -12.53 8.21
CA PRO A 357 -13.21 -11.36 9.04
C PRO A 357 -14.25 -11.66 10.13
N GLY A 358 -13.98 -11.25 11.37
CA GLY A 358 -14.87 -11.51 12.52
C GLY A 358 -14.95 -12.99 12.95
N GLY A 359 -14.11 -13.88 12.41
CA GLY A 359 -14.17 -15.31 12.74
C GLY A 359 -13.90 -15.64 14.22
N MET A 360 -13.29 -14.72 14.97
CA MET A 360 -13.04 -14.81 16.41
C MET A 360 -14.15 -14.18 17.27
N ASP A 361 -15.20 -13.60 16.68
CA ASP A 361 -16.32 -13.01 17.43
C ASP A 361 -17.39 -14.04 17.79
N TYR A 362 -17.51 -15.11 17.01
CA TYR A 362 -18.59 -16.08 17.10
C TYR A 362 -18.65 -16.87 18.43
N SER A 363 -19.87 -17.15 18.88
CA SER A 363 -20.15 -18.02 20.03
C SER A 363 -19.59 -19.44 19.82
N ARG A 364 -19.36 -20.17 20.91
CA ARG A 364 -19.04 -21.60 20.85
C ARG A 364 -20.17 -22.35 20.16
N ALA A 365 -21.42 -22.02 20.48
CA ALA A 365 -22.60 -22.67 19.92
C ALA A 365 -22.61 -22.62 18.38
N ILE A 366 -22.48 -21.44 17.77
CA ILE A 366 -22.54 -21.31 16.31
C ILE A 366 -21.33 -21.94 15.61
N VAL A 367 -20.14 -21.87 16.21
CA VAL A 367 -18.94 -22.54 15.69
C VAL A 367 -19.12 -24.06 15.68
N VAL A 368 -19.60 -24.65 16.79
CA VAL A 368 -19.84 -26.10 16.88
C VAL A 368 -20.96 -26.53 15.93
N ALA A 369 -22.10 -25.82 15.92
CA ALA A 369 -23.25 -26.15 15.09
C ALA A 369 -22.93 -26.10 13.59
N SER A 370 -22.25 -25.03 13.13
CA SER A 370 -21.88 -24.88 11.73
C SER A 370 -20.91 -25.97 11.26
N VAL A 371 -19.93 -26.36 12.09
CA VAL A 371 -19.03 -27.47 11.72
C VAL A 371 -19.77 -28.81 11.74
N LYS A 372 -20.66 -29.03 12.71
CA LYS A 372 -21.47 -30.26 12.85
C LYS A 372 -22.36 -30.49 11.63
N GLU A 373 -23.10 -29.47 11.21
CA GLU A 373 -24.12 -29.57 10.16
C GLU A 373 -23.58 -29.33 8.74
N ALA A 374 -22.26 -29.16 8.58
CA ALA A 374 -21.71 -28.93 7.26
C ALA A 374 -21.84 -30.19 6.37
N PRO A 375 -22.11 -30.02 5.06
CA PRO A 375 -22.24 -31.14 4.13
C PRO A 375 -21.02 -32.07 4.14
N ILE A 376 -21.25 -33.38 4.11
CA ILE A 376 -20.19 -34.39 4.12
C ILE A 376 -19.30 -34.21 2.89
N GLY A 377 -17.97 -34.11 3.08
CA GLY A 377 -16.99 -33.95 2.01
C GLY A 377 -16.80 -32.51 1.51
N ILE A 378 -17.45 -31.52 2.12
CA ILE A 378 -17.26 -30.10 1.77
C ILE A 378 -15.81 -29.64 1.95
N GLU A 379 -15.09 -30.24 2.90
CA GLU A 379 -13.68 -29.98 3.19
C GLU A 379 -12.72 -30.31 2.03
N ALA A 380 -13.16 -31.07 1.02
CA ALA A 380 -12.36 -31.36 -0.17
C ALA A 380 -12.07 -30.10 -1.00
N ILE A 381 -12.89 -29.06 -0.89
CA ILE A 381 -12.72 -27.78 -1.58
C ILE A 381 -12.82 -26.64 -0.55
N PRO A 382 -11.70 -26.10 -0.05
CA PRO A 382 -11.71 -25.08 1.00
C PRO A 382 -12.61 -23.86 0.70
N ALA A 383 -12.70 -23.44 -0.57
CA ALA A 383 -13.59 -22.33 -0.97
C ALA A 383 -15.07 -22.61 -0.64
N ARG A 384 -15.54 -23.86 -0.81
CA ARG A 384 -16.92 -24.24 -0.48
C ARG A 384 -17.19 -24.21 1.02
N VAL A 385 -16.18 -24.53 1.84
CA VAL A 385 -16.29 -24.38 3.30
C VAL A 385 -16.51 -22.92 3.66
N THR A 386 -15.74 -22.01 3.08
CA THR A 386 -15.91 -20.57 3.29
C THR A 386 -17.28 -20.06 2.81
N GLU A 387 -17.74 -20.48 1.63
CA GLU A 387 -19.08 -20.14 1.11
C GLU A 387 -20.18 -20.63 2.06
N TYR A 388 -20.08 -21.87 2.52
CA TYR A 388 -21.02 -22.45 3.48
C TYR A 388 -21.03 -21.69 4.79
N LEU A 389 -19.87 -21.44 5.40
CA LEU A 389 -19.76 -20.70 6.65
C LEU A 389 -20.37 -19.30 6.52
N ASN A 390 -20.11 -18.58 5.43
CA ASN A 390 -20.72 -17.27 5.16
C ASN A 390 -22.25 -17.33 5.03
N SER A 391 -22.81 -18.49 4.68
CA SER A 391 -24.26 -18.67 4.57
C SER A 391 -24.94 -18.99 5.90
N VAL A 392 -24.26 -19.68 6.84
CA VAL A 392 -24.85 -20.17 8.10
C VAL A 392 -24.42 -19.39 9.35
N LEU A 393 -23.35 -18.60 9.29
CA LEU A 393 -22.88 -17.77 10.40
C LEU A 393 -23.69 -16.47 10.48
N THR A 394 -24.97 -16.61 10.83
CA THR A 394 -25.96 -15.52 10.93
C THR A 394 -26.08 -14.90 12.31
N GLU A 395 -25.32 -15.40 13.29
CA GLU A 395 -25.36 -14.94 14.68
C GLU A 395 -24.96 -13.46 14.80
N THR A 396 -25.77 -12.69 15.52
CA THR A 396 -25.55 -11.27 15.82
C THR A 396 -25.31 -11.01 17.31
N ASP A 397 -25.82 -11.86 18.20
CA ASP A 397 -25.51 -11.85 19.64
C ASP A 397 -24.63 -13.06 19.99
N HIS A 398 -23.35 -12.79 20.23
CA HIS A 398 -22.34 -13.80 20.53
C HIS A 398 -22.34 -14.23 21.99
N ALA A 399 -22.88 -13.39 22.89
CA ALA A 399 -22.96 -13.64 24.34
C ALA A 399 -24.16 -14.51 24.71
N SER A 400 -25.27 -14.32 24.00
CA SER A 400 -26.52 -15.06 24.16
C SER A 400 -26.98 -15.63 22.81
N PRO A 401 -26.35 -16.71 22.31
CA PRO A 401 -26.68 -17.31 21.03
C PRO A 401 -28.12 -17.86 21.01
N ASP A 402 -28.73 -17.89 19.83
CA ASP A 402 -30.10 -18.40 19.65
C ASP A 402 -30.24 -19.83 20.24
N PRO A 403 -31.27 -20.09 21.07
CA PRO A 403 -31.51 -21.42 21.64
C PRO A 403 -31.53 -22.56 20.62
N LEU A 404 -32.02 -22.31 19.39
CA LEU A 404 -32.01 -23.29 18.31
C LEU A 404 -30.57 -23.67 17.92
N ILE A 405 -29.67 -22.69 17.79
CA ILE A 405 -28.26 -22.94 17.48
C ILE A 405 -27.59 -23.74 18.60
N VAL A 406 -27.90 -23.39 19.86
CA VAL A 406 -27.41 -24.13 21.03
C VAL A 406 -27.89 -25.58 21.00
N ASP A 407 -29.15 -25.82 20.66
CA ASP A 407 -29.72 -27.17 20.61
C ASP A 407 -29.16 -27.98 19.43
N ILE A 408 -28.90 -27.37 18.28
CA ILE A 408 -28.22 -28.02 17.13
C ILE A 408 -26.80 -28.44 17.55
N ALA A 409 -26.04 -27.49 18.11
CA ALA A 409 -24.68 -27.74 18.60
C ALA A 409 -24.64 -28.87 19.63
N CYS A 410 -25.60 -28.88 20.57
CA CYS A 410 -25.70 -29.91 21.60
C CYS A 410 -26.29 -31.23 21.10
N GLY A 411 -26.85 -31.28 19.89
CA GLY A 411 -27.54 -32.46 19.37
C GLY A 411 -28.90 -32.76 19.99
N ARG A 412 -29.54 -31.76 20.58
CA ARG A 412 -30.91 -31.88 21.12
C ARG A 412 -31.98 -31.79 20.03
N THR A 413 -31.60 -31.31 18.85
CA THR A 413 -32.46 -31.19 17.67
C THR A 413 -31.70 -31.61 16.40
N SER A 414 -32.45 -31.99 15.37
CA SER A 414 -31.93 -32.32 14.03
C SER A 414 -32.40 -31.31 12.97
N GLN A 415 -32.81 -30.12 13.39
CA GLN A 415 -33.14 -29.04 12.47
C GLN A 415 -31.87 -28.54 11.76
N PRO A 416 -31.94 -28.18 10.47
CA PRO A 416 -30.80 -27.67 9.74
C PRO A 416 -30.38 -26.30 10.27
N MET A 417 -29.12 -25.93 10.02
CA MET A 417 -28.63 -24.58 10.32
C MET A 417 -29.49 -23.51 9.62
N PRO A 418 -29.87 -22.43 10.32
CA PRO A 418 -30.43 -21.23 9.70
C PRO A 418 -29.49 -20.68 8.62
N VAL A 419 -30.04 -20.28 7.47
CA VAL A 419 -29.27 -19.76 6.33
C VAL A 419 -29.67 -18.31 6.05
N LYS A 420 -28.68 -17.48 5.74
CA LYS A 420 -28.87 -16.06 5.41
C LYS A 420 -29.77 -15.91 4.16
N GLY A 421 -31.01 -15.45 4.36
CA GLY A 421 -31.94 -15.09 3.28
C GLY A 421 -33.07 -16.08 2.97
N SER A 422 -33.36 -17.08 3.82
CA SER A 422 -34.64 -17.79 3.71
C SER A 422 -35.77 -16.91 4.24
N ALA A 423 -36.64 -16.43 3.35
CA ALA A 423 -37.84 -15.68 3.71
C ALA A 423 -38.71 -16.46 4.72
N ASN A 424 -38.74 -15.96 5.96
CA ASN A 424 -39.82 -16.04 6.94
C ASN A 424 -39.47 -15.16 8.17
N ASP A 425 -39.08 -13.90 7.95
CA ASP A 425 -38.93 -12.90 9.01
C ASP A 425 -40.18 -12.00 9.09
N ASP A 426 -41.36 -12.62 9.07
CA ASP A 426 -42.66 -12.03 9.42
C ASP A 426 -43.34 -12.92 10.49
N GLU A 427 -42.65 -13.19 11.60
CA GLU A 427 -43.30 -13.49 12.87
C GLU A 427 -42.48 -12.86 14.00
N GLU A 428 -42.81 -11.61 14.32
CA GLU A 428 -42.51 -11.00 15.60
C GLU A 428 -43.14 -11.90 16.70
N LYS A 429 -42.34 -12.72 17.38
CA LYS A 429 -42.79 -13.50 18.54
C LYS A 429 -42.57 -12.73 19.85
N PRO A 430 -43.52 -12.83 20.80
CA PRO A 430 -43.76 -11.81 21.81
C PRO A 430 -42.84 -11.97 23.02
N GLN A 431 -42.49 -10.85 23.64
CA GLN A 431 -41.91 -10.80 24.98
C GLN A 431 -42.94 -11.29 26.03
N PRO A 432 -42.53 -12.05 27.08
CA PRO A 432 -43.42 -12.41 28.18
C PRO A 432 -43.60 -11.24 29.15
N ALA A 433 -44.84 -11.07 29.61
CA ALA A 433 -45.29 -10.02 30.53
C ALA A 433 -45.15 -10.37 32.02
N GLY A 434 -45.01 -9.33 32.85
CA GLY A 434 -45.19 -9.27 34.31
C GLY A 434 -44.01 -8.54 34.98
N GLU A 435 -44.13 -7.35 35.59
CA GLU A 435 -45.06 -6.96 36.66
C GLU A 435 -45.39 -5.45 36.68
N LEU A 436 -46.55 -5.14 37.29
CA LEU A 436 -47.34 -3.91 37.27
C LEU A 436 -46.73 -2.67 37.98
N ALA A 437 -47.07 -1.45 37.51
CA ALA A 437 -48.13 -0.61 38.13
C ALA A 437 -48.25 0.82 37.53
N ASP A 438 -49.53 1.19 37.34
CA ASP A 438 -50.18 2.51 37.33
C ASP A 438 -50.03 3.51 36.16
N GLU A 439 -51.07 3.49 35.32
CA GLU A 439 -51.67 4.62 34.60
C GLU A 439 -52.70 5.33 35.51
N PRO A 440 -53.22 6.56 35.25
CA PRO A 440 -54.07 6.88 34.07
C PRO A 440 -53.74 8.26 33.44
N ALA A 441 -53.98 8.66 32.18
CA ALA A 441 -54.91 8.37 31.08
C ALA A 441 -55.47 9.71 30.55
N THR A 442 -55.29 9.95 29.23
CA THR A 442 -56.24 10.56 28.25
C THR A 442 -56.55 12.07 28.22
N PRO A 443 -57.12 12.62 27.11
CA PRO A 443 -56.89 12.41 25.65
C PRO A 443 -57.03 13.72 24.80
N GLU A 444 -57.29 13.59 23.49
CA GLU A 444 -57.70 14.58 22.46
C GLU A 444 -56.56 15.18 21.61
N ALA A 445 -56.70 15.40 20.30
CA ALA A 445 -57.65 14.97 19.27
C ALA A 445 -56.99 15.29 17.91
N VAL A 446 -57.34 14.52 16.89
CA VAL A 446 -56.90 14.63 15.51
C VAL A 446 -57.78 15.66 14.80
N GLU A 447 -57.21 16.56 13.99
CA GLU A 447 -57.88 17.05 12.78
C GLU A 447 -56.87 17.45 11.67
N GLN A 448 -57.28 17.07 10.45
CA GLN A 448 -56.65 17.26 9.13
C GLN A 448 -56.86 18.73 8.68
N ASP A 449 -56.30 19.33 7.62
CA ASP A 449 -55.98 18.85 6.27
C ASP A 449 -55.26 19.96 5.45
N THR A 450 -54.61 19.55 4.37
CA THR A 450 -54.25 20.28 3.13
C THR A 450 -53.11 21.31 3.01
N THR A 451 -52.34 21.06 1.93
CA THR A 451 -51.68 21.93 0.93
C THR A 451 -50.17 22.15 0.93
N GLU A 452 -49.66 21.97 -0.30
CA GLU A 452 -48.30 21.95 -0.84
C GLU A 452 -47.39 23.11 -0.41
N HIS A 453 -46.09 22.81 -0.20
CA HIS A 453 -45.00 23.71 -0.62
C HIS A 453 -43.66 22.95 -0.75
N HIS A 454 -43.04 23.10 -1.93
CA HIS A 454 -41.65 22.78 -2.23
C HIS A 454 -40.65 23.36 -1.21
N PRO A 455 -39.45 22.77 -1.10
CA PRO A 455 -38.26 23.60 -1.15
C PRO A 455 -37.14 23.06 -2.07
N ASP A 456 -36.49 24.02 -2.73
CA ASP A 456 -35.22 23.91 -3.48
C ASP A 456 -34.05 23.35 -2.65
N PRO A 457 -33.03 22.74 -3.29
CA PRO A 457 -31.72 22.50 -2.68
C PRO A 457 -30.61 23.35 -3.31
N GLN A 458 -29.97 24.22 -2.52
CA GLN A 458 -28.67 24.87 -2.81
C GLN A 458 -28.02 25.34 -1.48
N PRO A 459 -26.67 25.55 -1.41
CA PRO A 459 -25.74 24.79 -0.56
C PRO A 459 -24.85 25.65 0.38
N LEU A 460 -24.03 25.01 1.23
CA LEU A 460 -22.89 25.57 2.01
C LEU A 460 -21.99 24.37 2.46
N GLU A 461 -20.76 24.14 1.99
CA GLU A 461 -19.47 24.86 2.15
C GLU A 461 -19.01 25.09 3.62
N ASN A 462 -18.00 24.33 4.08
CA ASN A 462 -16.62 24.82 4.32
C ASN A 462 -15.74 23.88 5.21
N GLU A 463 -14.72 23.27 4.61
CA GLU A 463 -13.48 22.77 5.23
C GLU A 463 -12.26 23.33 4.43
N PRO A 464 -11.14 23.73 5.07
CA PRO A 464 -9.88 24.03 4.36
C PRO A 464 -8.62 23.36 4.98
N PRO A 465 -7.44 23.33 4.31
CA PRO A 465 -7.16 22.84 2.95
C PRO A 465 -5.88 21.95 2.85
N VAL A 466 -5.84 21.01 1.89
CA VAL A 466 -4.61 20.39 1.33
C VAL A 466 -4.41 20.96 -0.08
N SER A 467 -3.77 22.11 -0.20
CA SER A 467 -4.03 23.04 -1.32
C SER A 467 -3.16 22.91 -2.58
N GLN A 468 -2.47 21.80 -2.84
CA GLN A 468 -1.70 21.66 -4.10
C GLN A 468 -2.07 20.41 -4.91
N THR A 469 -2.29 19.26 -4.28
CA THR A 469 -2.70 18.02 -4.97
C THR A 469 -4.19 18.02 -5.34
N GLU A 470 -5.05 18.59 -4.51
CA GLU A 470 -6.48 18.70 -4.80
C GLU A 470 -6.78 19.72 -5.91
N ALA A 471 -5.94 20.76 -6.03
CA ALA A 471 -6.01 21.75 -7.11
C ALA A 471 -5.63 21.13 -8.46
N GLY A 472 -4.57 20.30 -8.50
CA GLY A 472 -4.21 19.53 -9.69
C GLY A 472 -5.30 18.53 -10.09
N TYR A 473 -5.85 17.79 -9.13
CA TYR A 473 -6.96 16.86 -9.36
C TYR A 473 -8.24 17.56 -9.86
N LYS A 474 -8.60 18.71 -9.26
CA LYS A 474 -9.75 19.51 -9.70
C LYS A 474 -9.53 20.16 -11.07
N LYS A 475 -8.29 20.54 -11.40
CA LYS A 475 -7.93 21.05 -12.73
C LYS A 475 -8.09 19.95 -13.79
N ILE A 476 -7.63 18.74 -13.52
CA ILE A 476 -7.81 17.57 -14.41
C ILE A 476 -9.30 17.22 -14.57
N LEU A 477 -10.08 17.27 -13.50
CA LEU A 477 -11.55 17.08 -13.58
C LEU A 477 -12.22 18.16 -14.43
N ALA A 478 -11.76 19.41 -14.34
CA ALA A 478 -12.28 20.51 -15.15
C ALA A 478 -11.91 20.38 -16.63
N GLU A 479 -10.67 20.00 -16.93
CA GLU A 479 -10.20 19.70 -18.29
C GLU A 479 -10.96 18.51 -18.90
N LEU A 480 -11.19 17.44 -18.13
CA LEU A 480 -12.04 16.31 -18.52
C LEU A 480 -13.49 16.72 -18.79
N HIS A 481 -14.05 17.62 -17.97
CA HIS A 481 -15.41 18.10 -18.12
C HIS A 481 -15.58 18.98 -19.38
N GLU A 482 -14.59 19.80 -19.72
CA GLU A 482 -14.58 20.57 -20.98
C GLU A 482 -14.35 19.69 -22.21
N ALA A 483 -13.46 18.69 -22.13
CA ALA A 483 -13.29 17.70 -23.19
C ALA A 483 -14.61 16.93 -23.46
N ARG A 484 -15.40 16.66 -22.42
CA ARG A 484 -16.70 15.98 -22.52
C ARG A 484 -17.80 16.83 -23.19
N LYS A 485 -17.72 18.17 -23.12
CA LYS A 485 -18.69 19.07 -23.76
C LYS A 485 -18.59 19.09 -25.29
N ASN A 486 -17.43 18.77 -25.85
CA ASN A 486 -17.17 18.81 -27.30
C ASN A 486 -17.47 17.48 -28.01
N ILE A 487 -18.01 16.48 -27.31
CA ILE A 487 -18.36 15.17 -27.86
C ILE A 487 -19.89 15.10 -28.01
N PRO A 488 -20.44 14.90 -29.22
CA PRO A 488 -21.87 14.68 -29.38
C PRO A 488 -22.31 13.42 -28.63
N PRO A 489 -23.38 13.44 -27.83
CA PRO A 489 -23.83 12.27 -27.09
C PRO A 489 -24.34 11.20 -28.06
N LYS A 490 -23.64 10.06 -28.15
CA LYS A 490 -24.24 8.84 -28.69
C LYS A 490 -25.08 8.20 -27.60
N ASN A 491 -26.40 8.31 -27.77
CA ASN A 491 -27.42 7.84 -26.85
C ASN A 491 -27.35 6.31 -26.67
N PRO A 492 -27.43 5.75 -25.44
CA PRO A 492 -27.31 4.30 -25.19
C PRO A 492 -28.50 3.45 -25.69
N VAL A 493 -29.48 4.03 -26.37
CA VAL A 493 -30.74 3.36 -26.76
C VAL A 493 -30.62 2.59 -28.10
N ASP A 494 -29.55 2.78 -28.87
CA ASP A 494 -29.42 2.15 -30.21
C ASP A 494 -28.60 0.85 -30.24
N VAL A 495 -27.76 0.60 -29.23
CA VAL A 495 -26.90 -0.58 -29.16
C VAL A 495 -27.73 -1.86 -28.93
N GLY A 496 -28.80 -1.76 -28.13
CA GLY A 496 -29.72 -2.88 -27.88
C GLY A 496 -30.51 -3.32 -29.12
N LYS A 497 -30.89 -2.37 -29.98
CA LYS A 497 -31.63 -2.64 -31.22
C LYS A 497 -30.74 -3.28 -32.28
N GLN A 498 -29.48 -2.85 -32.37
CA GLN A 498 -28.49 -3.45 -33.28
C GLN A 498 -28.08 -4.87 -32.83
N LEU A 499 -27.96 -5.12 -31.51
CA LEU A 499 -27.70 -6.44 -30.95
C LEU A 499 -28.85 -7.43 -31.15
N ALA A 500 -30.11 -6.98 -31.04
CA ALA A 500 -31.28 -7.81 -31.34
C ALA A 500 -31.35 -8.19 -32.83
N ALA A 501 -31.07 -7.24 -33.73
CA ALA A 501 -30.96 -7.51 -35.16
C ALA A 501 -29.80 -8.48 -35.49
N ALA A 502 -28.65 -8.35 -34.83
CA ALA A 502 -27.50 -9.25 -35.01
C ALA A 502 -27.74 -10.67 -34.47
N ARG A 503 -28.69 -10.84 -33.53
CA ARG A 503 -29.13 -12.14 -33.00
C ARG A 503 -30.26 -12.79 -33.82
N GLY A 504 -30.71 -12.14 -34.89
CA GLY A 504 -31.74 -12.65 -35.79
C GLY A 504 -33.17 -12.43 -35.30
N GLU A 505 -33.40 -11.48 -34.38
CA GLU A 505 -34.72 -11.06 -33.94
C GLU A 505 -35.25 -9.89 -34.80
N TYR A 506 -36.55 -9.86 -35.08
CA TYR A 506 -37.15 -8.79 -35.88
C TYR A 506 -37.21 -7.48 -35.07
N VAL A 507 -36.59 -6.43 -35.61
CA VAL A 507 -36.59 -5.08 -35.00
C VAL A 507 -37.24 -4.09 -35.97
N GLU A 508 -38.35 -3.50 -35.55
CA GLU A 508 -39.12 -2.53 -36.33
C GLU A 508 -38.25 -1.31 -36.70
N GLY A 509 -38.11 -1.05 -38.01
CA GLY A 509 -37.27 0.03 -38.56
C GLY A 509 -35.81 -0.34 -38.86
N ILE A 510 -35.35 -1.57 -38.53
CA ILE A 510 -34.00 -2.08 -38.89
C ILE A 510 -34.09 -3.38 -39.70
N SER A 511 -35.02 -4.28 -39.36
CA SER A 511 -35.24 -5.54 -40.08
C SER A 511 -36.19 -5.35 -41.26
N ASP A 512 -35.89 -5.98 -42.39
CA ASP A 512 -36.76 -5.97 -43.57
C ASP A 512 -38.06 -6.76 -43.27
N PRO A 513 -39.25 -6.10 -43.32
CA PRO A 513 -40.54 -6.73 -43.06
C PRO A 513 -40.92 -7.82 -44.07
N ASP A 514 -40.33 -7.78 -45.28
CA ASP A 514 -40.67 -8.68 -46.39
C ASP A 514 -39.64 -9.83 -46.56
N ASP A 515 -38.70 -9.99 -45.62
CA ASP A 515 -37.69 -11.06 -45.64
C ASP A 515 -38.34 -12.44 -45.35
N PRO A 516 -38.18 -13.44 -46.25
CA PRO A 516 -38.82 -14.75 -46.14
C PRO A 516 -38.40 -15.59 -44.92
N LYS A 517 -37.40 -15.15 -44.14
CA LYS A 517 -37.02 -15.80 -42.86
C LYS A 517 -38.03 -15.58 -41.73
N TRP A 518 -38.97 -14.63 -41.88
CA TRP A 518 -39.99 -14.34 -40.87
C TRP A 518 -41.26 -15.15 -41.11
N VAL A 519 -41.69 -15.92 -40.11
CA VAL A 519 -42.92 -16.71 -40.17
C VAL A 519 -44.10 -15.86 -39.68
N HIS A 520 -44.96 -15.41 -40.60
CA HIS A 520 -46.19 -14.68 -40.26
C HIS A 520 -47.33 -15.65 -39.90
N ASN A 521 -47.50 -15.96 -38.63
CA ASN A 521 -48.71 -16.65 -38.15
C ASN A 521 -49.85 -15.65 -37.91
N ASN A 522 -50.73 -15.51 -38.90
CA ASN A 522 -51.98 -14.76 -38.75
C ASN A 522 -53.00 -15.58 -37.94
N TYR A 523 -53.12 -15.28 -36.65
CA TYR A 523 -54.27 -15.71 -35.85
C TYR A 523 -55.19 -14.51 -35.57
N SER A 524 -56.38 -14.53 -36.17
CA SER A 524 -57.52 -13.71 -35.76
C SER A 524 -58.81 -14.42 -36.19
N ALA A 525 -59.40 -15.20 -35.28
CA ALA A 525 -60.86 -15.39 -35.17
C ALA A 525 -61.24 -16.31 -33.97
N SER A 526 -61.77 -15.68 -32.92
CA SER A 526 -62.96 -16.05 -32.12
C SER A 526 -63.22 -17.46 -31.54
N ASN A 527 -63.40 -17.43 -30.21
CA ASN A 527 -64.50 -17.99 -29.38
C ASN A 527 -64.47 -19.42 -28.77
N GLN A 528 -64.63 -19.38 -27.43
CA GLN A 528 -65.49 -20.17 -26.52
C GLN A 528 -65.43 -21.70 -26.49
N GLY A 529 -65.04 -22.21 -25.31
CA GLY A 529 -65.74 -23.25 -24.55
C GLY A 529 -65.56 -24.70 -25.01
N GLU A 530 -64.91 -25.53 -24.17
CA GLU A 530 -65.49 -26.74 -23.57
C GLU A 530 -64.41 -27.52 -22.79
N LYS A 531 -64.82 -28.07 -21.63
CA LYS A 531 -64.12 -29.14 -20.93
C LYS A 531 -64.59 -30.46 -21.54
N GLU A 532 -63.69 -31.33 -21.94
CA GLU A 532 -63.82 -32.78 -21.72
C GLU A 532 -62.50 -33.54 -21.99
N GLU A 533 -62.00 -34.12 -20.91
CA GLU A 533 -61.54 -35.50 -20.68
C GLU A 533 -61.06 -36.43 -21.84
N VAL A 534 -60.07 -37.25 -21.43
CA VAL A 534 -59.74 -38.66 -21.75
C VAL A 534 -58.57 -39.03 -22.71
N VAL A 535 -57.68 -39.84 -22.11
CA VAL A 535 -56.74 -40.89 -22.58
C VAL A 535 -55.40 -40.51 -23.24
N PRO A 536 -54.28 -40.79 -22.55
CA PRO A 536 -52.99 -41.14 -23.15
C PRO A 536 -52.77 -42.67 -23.14
N GLU A 537 -52.27 -43.25 -24.24
CA GLU A 537 -51.50 -44.52 -24.36
C GLU A 537 -51.33 -44.80 -25.88
N GLU A 538 -50.25 -45.36 -26.44
CA GLU A 538 -49.23 -46.27 -25.91
C GLU A 538 -48.10 -46.43 -26.97
N LYS A 539 -46.82 -46.45 -26.54
CA LYS A 539 -45.94 -47.65 -26.66
C LYS A 539 -44.53 -47.45 -26.08
N GLN A 540 -44.33 -48.18 -24.99
CA GLN A 540 -43.15 -48.60 -24.20
C GLN A 540 -42.08 -49.43 -24.95
N PRO A 541 -40.99 -49.96 -24.31
CA PRO A 541 -40.60 -49.92 -22.87
C PRO A 541 -39.12 -49.59 -22.55
N ALA A 542 -38.88 -49.46 -21.24
CA ALA A 542 -37.65 -49.23 -20.49
C ALA A 542 -36.82 -50.50 -20.16
N ALA A 543 -35.56 -50.30 -19.71
CA ALA A 543 -34.87 -51.16 -18.72
C ALA A 543 -33.75 -50.38 -17.98
N GLU A 544 -33.70 -50.56 -16.65
CA GLU A 544 -32.72 -50.04 -15.67
C GLU A 544 -31.38 -50.83 -15.66
N PRO A 545 -30.31 -50.32 -15.01
CA PRO A 545 -29.00 -50.97 -14.94
C PRO A 545 -28.85 -51.98 -13.77
N GLU A 546 -28.15 -53.09 -14.02
CA GLU A 546 -27.90 -54.17 -13.07
C GLU A 546 -26.91 -53.83 -11.93
N ALA A 547 -27.14 -54.47 -10.78
CA ALA A 547 -26.35 -54.45 -9.56
C ALA A 547 -25.25 -55.55 -9.53
N VAL A 548 -24.15 -55.31 -8.80
CA VAL A 548 -23.08 -56.29 -8.54
C VAL A 548 -23.42 -57.19 -7.35
N THR A 549 -23.33 -58.51 -7.52
CA THR A 549 -23.65 -59.55 -6.53
C THR A 549 -22.48 -59.95 -5.61
N ARG A 550 -22.81 -60.37 -4.38
CA ARG A 550 -21.91 -60.84 -3.29
C ARG A 550 -21.81 -62.37 -3.29
N ASN A 551 -20.60 -62.94 -3.16
CA ASN A 551 -20.41 -64.38 -3.00
C ASN A 551 -20.55 -64.84 -1.53
N ALA A 552 -20.91 -66.12 -1.33
CA ALA A 552 -21.37 -66.70 -0.07
C ALA A 552 -20.30 -66.93 1.02
N ASP A 553 -19.05 -66.53 0.80
CA ASP A 553 -17.97 -66.52 1.80
C ASP A 553 -17.50 -65.11 2.18
N GLY A 554 -18.19 -64.06 1.71
CA GLY A 554 -17.98 -62.70 2.18
C GLY A 554 -16.83 -61.94 1.52
N THR A 555 -16.29 -62.41 0.39
CA THR A 555 -15.26 -61.68 -0.39
C THR A 555 -15.84 -61.12 -1.70
N PHE A 556 -15.49 -59.89 -2.07
CA PHE A 556 -15.79 -59.28 -3.37
C PHE A 556 -14.61 -59.48 -4.33
N ASP A 557 -14.87 -59.95 -5.55
CA ASP A 557 -13.89 -60.15 -6.62
C ASP A 557 -13.67 -58.82 -7.38
N VAL A 558 -12.41 -58.38 -7.51
CA VAL A 558 -12.01 -57.10 -8.12
C VAL A 558 -11.18 -57.30 -9.40
N SER A 559 -11.36 -58.43 -10.10
CA SER A 559 -10.54 -58.83 -11.25
C SER A 559 -10.72 -57.99 -12.54
N ALA A 560 -11.35 -56.80 -12.49
CA ALA A 560 -11.53 -55.92 -13.64
C ALA A 560 -10.88 -54.52 -13.52
N LEU A 561 -10.18 -54.21 -12.41
CA LEU A 561 -9.67 -52.84 -12.15
C LEU A 561 -8.16 -52.63 -12.27
N PHE A 562 -7.36 -53.60 -12.69
CA PHE A 562 -5.93 -53.36 -13.00
C PHE A 562 -5.42 -54.17 -14.22
N PRO A 563 -4.67 -53.55 -15.15
CA PRO A 563 -3.94 -54.28 -16.19
C PRO A 563 -2.69 -54.99 -15.61
N PRO A 564 -2.28 -56.15 -16.18
CA PRO A 564 -1.10 -56.88 -15.73
C PRO A 564 0.23 -56.24 -16.20
N PRO A 565 1.33 -56.46 -15.45
CA PRO A 565 2.69 -56.07 -15.83
C PRO A 565 3.31 -57.09 -16.80
N SER A 566 4.15 -56.63 -17.74
CA SER A 566 5.02 -57.53 -18.53
C SER A 566 6.41 -57.61 -17.92
N ASN A 567 6.90 -58.84 -17.82
CA ASN A 567 8.08 -59.31 -17.09
C ASN A 567 9.35 -59.39 -17.96
N GLN A 568 10.50 -59.06 -17.32
CA GLN A 568 11.79 -59.80 -17.27
C GLN A 568 12.55 -60.08 -18.58
N THR A 569 13.89 -60.10 -18.69
CA THR A 569 15.05 -60.36 -17.80
C THR A 569 16.31 -60.01 -18.64
N GLU A 570 17.48 -59.56 -18.15
CA GLU A 570 18.46 -60.29 -17.33
C GLU A 570 19.61 -59.36 -16.85
N LYS A 571 19.86 -59.36 -15.53
CA LYS A 571 21.16 -59.52 -14.80
C LYS A 571 22.42 -58.78 -15.32
N THR A 572 23.25 -58.13 -14.50
CA THR A 572 23.79 -58.57 -13.19
C THR A 572 24.45 -57.40 -12.44
N GLU A 573 24.37 -57.48 -11.10
CA GLU A 573 25.18 -56.96 -9.98
C GLU A 573 26.55 -56.28 -10.30
N ALA A 574 27.12 -55.34 -9.54
CA ALA A 574 27.09 -55.12 -8.09
C ALA A 574 27.55 -53.70 -7.68
N ARG A 575 27.16 -53.36 -6.45
CA ARG A 575 27.46 -52.22 -5.57
C ARG A 575 28.94 -52.09 -5.16
N THR A 576 29.49 -50.88 -5.11
CA THR A 576 30.31 -50.41 -3.96
C THR A 576 30.44 -48.89 -3.88
N GLU A 577 30.54 -48.41 -2.64
CA GLU A 577 30.64 -47.03 -2.17
C GLU A 577 32.08 -46.46 -2.27
N ARG A 578 32.15 -45.12 -2.14
CA ARG A 578 33.19 -44.25 -1.53
C ARG A 578 34.26 -43.55 -2.39
N ASP A 579 34.34 -42.24 -2.06
CA ASP A 579 35.48 -41.32 -1.94
C ASP A 579 36.28 -40.86 -3.18
N GLY A 580 36.39 -39.53 -3.30
CA GLY A 580 37.68 -38.83 -3.41
C GLY A 580 38.15 -38.37 -4.80
N GLU A 581 38.62 -37.11 -4.82
CA GLU A 581 39.69 -36.55 -5.67
C GLU A 581 39.36 -36.06 -7.12
N THR A 582 39.45 -34.73 -7.27
CA THR A 582 40.04 -34.04 -8.44
C THR A 582 41.58 -34.25 -8.45
N PRO A 583 42.38 -33.78 -9.43
CA PRO A 583 42.17 -33.40 -10.83
C PRO A 583 43.21 -34.07 -11.80
N LYS A 584 43.05 -33.94 -13.14
CA LYS A 584 44.17 -33.63 -14.08
C LYS A 584 43.78 -33.52 -15.57
N GLU A 585 44.19 -32.37 -16.10
CA GLU A 585 44.74 -32.02 -17.42
C GLU A 585 44.81 -33.04 -18.58
N SER A 586 44.46 -32.56 -19.77
CA SER A 586 45.27 -32.57 -21.03
C SER A 586 44.40 -31.89 -22.11
N ASN A 587 44.68 -30.70 -22.64
CA ASN A 587 45.81 -30.17 -23.41
C ASN A 587 46.02 -30.84 -24.79
N GLN A 588 45.61 -30.15 -25.85
CA GLN A 588 46.24 -30.04 -27.18
C GLN A 588 45.41 -29.03 -28.02
N GLN A 589 45.89 -27.81 -28.34
CA GLN A 589 46.93 -27.39 -29.31
C GLN A 589 46.26 -26.89 -30.62
N GLU A 590 46.08 -25.56 -30.76
CA GLU A 590 46.82 -24.60 -31.61
C GLU A 590 46.64 -24.74 -33.14
N THR A 591 46.19 -23.66 -33.78
CA THR A 591 46.74 -22.98 -34.98
C THR A 591 45.82 -21.79 -35.34
N ALA A 592 46.16 -20.68 -35.97
CA ALA A 592 47.32 -19.80 -36.13
C ALA A 592 46.85 -18.65 -37.07
N GLY A 593 47.46 -17.45 -36.97
CA GLY A 593 47.42 -16.36 -37.98
C GLY A 593 46.57 -15.15 -37.57
N ASP A 594 47.11 -14.03 -37.07
CA ASP A 594 47.93 -13.01 -37.78
C ASP A 594 47.11 -12.35 -38.91
N THR A 595 46.85 -11.04 -39.00
CA THR A 595 47.77 -9.90 -38.98
C THR A 595 46.92 -8.62 -38.91
N GLY A 596 47.42 -7.54 -38.31
CA GLY A 596 46.74 -6.24 -38.20
C GLY A 596 47.07 -5.23 -39.31
N GLN A 597 46.62 -3.98 -39.03
CA GLN A 597 46.99 -2.68 -39.61
C GLN A 597 46.39 -2.31 -40.98
N GLU A 598 46.06 -1.05 -41.30
CA GLU A 598 45.91 0.26 -40.64
C GLU A 598 45.37 1.21 -41.75
N ILE A 599 45.15 2.49 -41.39
CA ILE A 599 45.26 3.71 -42.22
C ILE A 599 43.96 4.36 -42.77
N ILE A 600 43.41 5.27 -41.95
CA ILE A 600 43.28 6.75 -42.13
C ILE A 600 43.01 7.33 -43.54
N THR A 601 41.95 8.14 -43.67
CA THR A 601 41.88 9.52 -44.25
C THR A 601 40.42 10.01 -44.08
N ASP A 602 40.07 11.03 -43.29
CA ASP A 602 40.29 12.48 -43.38
C ASP A 602 39.52 13.22 -44.50
N GLY A 603 38.79 14.28 -44.12
CA GLY A 603 38.56 15.47 -44.95
C GLY A 603 37.21 15.72 -45.63
N GLY A 604 36.30 16.44 -44.95
CA GLY A 604 35.94 17.81 -45.37
C GLY A 604 34.75 18.10 -46.32
N SER A 605 33.73 18.75 -45.73
CA SER A 605 33.08 20.03 -46.16
C SER A 605 32.36 20.18 -47.52
N GLY A 606 31.07 20.57 -47.45
CA GLY A 606 30.60 21.79 -48.14
C GLY A 606 29.43 21.68 -49.13
N THR A 607 28.38 22.46 -48.82
CA THR A 607 27.46 23.22 -49.71
C THR A 607 26.28 22.51 -50.42
N GLY A 608 25.07 22.74 -49.89
CA GLY A 608 24.03 23.63 -50.47
C GLY A 608 23.13 23.14 -51.62
N GLY A 609 21.81 23.19 -51.39
CA GLY A 609 20.84 23.73 -52.36
C GLY A 609 19.83 22.78 -53.02
N ASP A 610 18.61 22.80 -52.49
CA ASP A 610 17.29 22.86 -53.15
C ASP A 610 16.68 21.71 -53.99
N GLU A 611 15.47 21.36 -53.52
CA GLU A 611 14.19 21.11 -54.20
C GLU A 611 13.91 19.85 -55.05
N ALA A 612 12.85 19.18 -54.56
CA ALA A 612 11.73 18.58 -55.29
C ALA A 612 11.85 17.15 -55.85
N GLY A 613 11.03 16.28 -55.26
CA GLY A 613 10.01 15.56 -56.04
C GLY A 613 10.25 14.08 -56.32
N GLU A 614 9.56 13.26 -55.53
CA GLU A 614 8.74 12.14 -56.04
C GLU A 614 9.47 10.86 -56.53
N ALA A 615 9.47 9.83 -55.68
CA ALA A 615 8.65 8.62 -55.87
C ALA A 615 9.10 7.56 -54.86
N ALA A 616 8.14 7.05 -54.08
CA ALA A 616 8.36 5.93 -53.17
C ALA A 616 8.50 4.63 -53.98
N ASP A 617 9.71 4.07 -53.99
CA ASP A 617 9.95 2.67 -54.37
C ASP A 617 9.51 1.72 -53.24
N PRO A 618 9.14 0.47 -53.55
CA PRO A 618 8.53 -0.44 -52.60
C PRO A 618 9.56 -0.90 -51.55
N VAL A 619 9.18 -0.79 -50.28
CA VAL A 619 10.00 -1.17 -49.12
C VAL A 619 10.30 -2.67 -49.15
N GLU A 620 11.53 -3.03 -49.51
CA GLU A 620 12.15 -4.29 -49.12
C GLU A 620 12.31 -4.32 -47.59
N ASN A 621 11.96 -5.45 -46.97
CA ASN A 621 12.24 -5.75 -45.56
C ASN A 621 13.75 -5.80 -45.30
N GLY A 622 14.39 -4.63 -45.17
CA GLY A 622 15.72 -4.48 -44.63
C GLY A 622 15.66 -4.40 -43.10
N ASN A 623 16.62 -5.02 -42.41
CA ASN A 623 16.83 -4.82 -40.97
C ASN A 623 17.03 -3.31 -40.70
N ILE A 624 15.98 -2.64 -40.23
CA ILE A 624 16.06 -1.24 -39.79
C ILE A 624 16.90 -1.22 -38.51
N THR A 625 18.14 -0.75 -38.60
CA THR A 625 19.00 -0.48 -37.44
C THR A 625 18.91 1.00 -37.07
N VAL A 626 18.79 1.31 -35.77
CA VAL A 626 18.85 2.70 -35.31
C VAL A 626 20.27 3.24 -35.52
N PRO A 627 20.47 4.36 -36.21
CA PRO A 627 21.80 4.97 -36.37
C PRO A 627 22.45 5.30 -35.03
N ASP A 628 23.77 5.13 -34.91
CA ASP A 628 24.52 5.45 -33.69
C ASP A 628 24.46 6.95 -33.34
N ASP A 629 24.23 7.81 -34.34
CA ASP A 629 24.11 9.26 -34.26
C ASP A 629 22.66 9.75 -34.21
N ILE A 630 21.73 8.91 -33.74
CA ILE A 630 20.32 9.30 -33.58
C ILE A 630 20.21 10.59 -32.77
N GLN A 631 19.47 11.55 -33.31
CA GLN A 631 19.29 12.86 -32.70
C GLN A 631 18.20 12.80 -31.61
N PRO A 632 18.28 13.66 -30.59
CA PRO A 632 17.15 13.91 -29.70
C PRO A 632 15.86 14.18 -30.48
N GLY A 633 14.78 13.52 -30.11
CA GLY A 633 13.53 13.60 -30.86
C GLY A 633 12.55 12.47 -30.53
N ILE A 634 11.43 12.47 -31.25
CA ILE A 634 10.39 11.44 -31.15
C ILE A 634 10.30 10.70 -32.46
N TYR A 635 10.32 9.38 -32.36
CA TYR A 635 10.33 8.48 -33.49
C TYR A 635 9.18 7.49 -33.37
N TYR A 636 8.30 7.51 -34.37
CA TYR A 636 7.07 6.72 -34.38
C TYR A 636 7.28 5.32 -34.99
N ASP A 637 8.28 5.16 -35.87
CA ASP A 637 8.41 3.96 -36.72
C ASP A 637 9.66 3.12 -36.42
N ILE A 638 10.26 3.24 -35.22
CA ILE A 638 11.42 2.41 -34.84
C ILE A 638 10.92 1.01 -34.42
N PRO A 639 11.33 -0.08 -35.08
CA PRO A 639 10.93 -1.44 -34.65
C PRO A 639 11.40 -1.78 -33.23
N ASN A 640 10.70 -2.69 -32.55
CA ASN A 640 11.02 -3.03 -31.16
C ASN A 640 12.43 -3.57 -30.95
N GLU A 641 12.89 -4.45 -31.84
CA GLU A 641 14.24 -5.02 -31.79
C GLU A 641 15.30 -3.93 -32.00
N ALA A 642 15.07 -3.02 -32.96
CA ALA A 642 15.94 -1.90 -33.25
C ALA A 642 16.01 -0.91 -32.08
N TYR A 643 14.87 -0.64 -31.43
CA TYR A 643 14.84 0.15 -30.20
C TYR A 643 15.69 -0.52 -29.12
N HIS A 644 15.50 -1.78 -28.78
CA HIS A 644 16.29 -2.38 -27.70
C HIS A 644 17.80 -2.44 -28.00
N ALA A 645 18.18 -2.61 -29.28
CA ALA A 645 19.58 -2.62 -29.72
C ALA A 645 20.20 -1.22 -29.92
N GLY A 646 19.39 -0.18 -30.05
CA GLY A 646 19.86 1.17 -30.39
C GLY A 646 20.74 1.84 -29.32
N PRO A 647 21.33 3.00 -29.65
CA PRO A 647 22.10 3.80 -28.70
C PRO A 647 21.21 4.40 -27.60
N GLY A 648 21.83 4.94 -26.56
CA GLY A 648 21.17 5.61 -25.44
C GLY A 648 20.78 4.69 -24.27
N VAL A 649 20.64 5.30 -23.09
CA VAL A 649 20.30 4.59 -21.85
C VAL A 649 18.80 4.63 -21.56
N SER A 650 18.22 3.46 -21.31
CA SER A 650 16.82 3.28 -20.94
C SER A 650 16.63 3.17 -19.42
N LYS A 651 15.38 3.34 -18.95
CA LYS A 651 15.04 3.15 -17.53
C LYS A 651 15.46 1.77 -17.00
N SER A 652 15.24 0.70 -17.77
CA SER A 652 15.63 -0.65 -17.37
C SER A 652 17.15 -0.80 -17.23
N GLN A 653 17.92 -0.12 -18.07
CA GLN A 653 19.38 -0.07 -17.95
C GLN A 653 19.83 0.76 -16.73
N LEU A 654 19.11 1.83 -16.38
CA LEU A 654 19.37 2.57 -15.13
C LEU A 654 18.98 1.78 -13.88
N ASP A 655 18.05 0.84 -13.97
CA ASP A 655 17.77 -0.12 -12.89
C ASP A 655 18.97 -1.05 -12.65
N ASP A 656 19.67 -1.46 -13.71
CA ASP A 656 20.88 -2.27 -13.58
C ASP A 656 22.00 -1.49 -12.89
N ILE A 657 22.19 -0.22 -13.25
CA ILE A 657 23.15 0.67 -12.59
C ILE A 657 22.81 0.88 -11.12
N ALA A 658 21.52 1.07 -10.81
CA ALA A 658 21.05 1.27 -9.44
C ALA A 658 21.31 0.05 -8.56
N ASP A 659 21.16 -1.15 -9.12
CA ASP A 659 21.44 -2.38 -8.41
C ASP A 659 22.95 -2.58 -8.22
N THR A 660 23.71 -2.59 -9.32
CA THR A 660 25.19 -2.58 -9.33
C THR A 660 25.70 -2.26 -10.73
N PRO A 661 26.62 -1.28 -10.92
CA PRO A 661 27.10 -0.89 -12.24
C PRO A 661 27.57 -2.03 -13.15
N ALA A 662 28.25 -3.04 -12.61
CA ALA A 662 28.68 -4.20 -13.42
C ALA A 662 27.52 -5.02 -14.03
N ILE A 663 26.31 -4.96 -13.47
CA ILE A 663 25.13 -5.67 -14.01
C ILE A 663 24.73 -5.10 -15.37
N TYR A 664 24.92 -3.80 -15.59
CA TYR A 664 24.68 -3.15 -16.89
C TYR A 664 25.54 -3.78 -18.00
N LEU A 665 26.82 -4.04 -17.73
CA LEU A 665 27.70 -4.75 -18.68
C LEU A 665 27.34 -6.23 -18.79
N TRP A 666 27.06 -6.87 -17.65
CA TRP A 666 26.67 -8.28 -17.63
C TRP A 666 25.44 -8.53 -18.48
N ARG A 667 24.38 -7.72 -18.40
CA ARG A 667 23.16 -7.91 -19.18
C ARG A 667 23.39 -7.82 -20.69
N LYS A 668 24.36 -7.01 -21.13
CA LYS A 668 24.73 -6.90 -22.55
C LYS A 668 25.53 -8.10 -23.05
N ASN A 669 26.42 -8.64 -22.21
CA ASN A 669 27.40 -9.64 -22.61
C ASN A 669 27.01 -11.08 -22.24
N ALA A 670 26.09 -11.25 -21.30
CA ALA A 670 25.68 -12.57 -20.83
C ALA A 670 24.87 -13.31 -21.91
N PRO A 671 25.08 -14.63 -22.07
CA PRO A 671 24.33 -15.42 -23.03
C PRO A 671 22.85 -15.50 -22.63
N VAL A 672 21.96 -15.38 -23.61
CA VAL A 672 20.51 -15.47 -23.43
C VAL A 672 20.03 -16.88 -23.80
N ASP A 673 19.30 -17.52 -22.89
CA ASP A 673 18.62 -18.79 -23.13
C ASP A 673 17.34 -18.56 -23.95
N THR A 674 17.45 -18.68 -25.27
CA THR A 674 16.35 -18.42 -26.21
C THR A 674 15.19 -19.43 -26.12
N GLU A 675 15.39 -20.56 -25.44
CA GLU A 675 14.31 -21.54 -25.23
C GLU A 675 13.40 -21.10 -24.08
N LYS A 676 13.96 -20.42 -23.06
CA LYS A 676 13.22 -19.92 -21.89
C LYS A 676 12.61 -18.53 -22.07
N THR A 677 13.00 -17.78 -23.10
CA THR A 677 12.37 -16.49 -23.41
C THR A 677 11.03 -16.62 -24.15
N LYS A 678 10.68 -17.84 -24.61
CA LYS A 678 9.44 -18.11 -25.37
C LYS A 678 8.20 -18.38 -24.52
N THR A 679 8.30 -18.36 -23.18
CA THR A 679 7.10 -18.43 -22.34
C THR A 679 6.27 -17.17 -22.52
N LEU A 680 5.05 -17.36 -23.00
CA LEU A 680 4.13 -16.26 -23.20
C LEU A 680 3.69 -15.67 -21.87
N ASP A 681 3.98 -14.39 -21.68
CA ASP A 681 3.36 -13.63 -20.62
C ASP A 681 1.98 -13.17 -21.11
N THR A 682 0.92 -13.56 -20.40
CA THR A 682 -0.45 -13.03 -20.61
C THR A 682 -0.44 -11.50 -20.64
N GLY A 683 0.49 -10.86 -19.91
CA GLY A 683 0.71 -9.42 -19.93
C GLY A 683 1.08 -8.88 -21.31
N THR A 684 1.97 -9.53 -22.07
CA THR A 684 2.38 -9.07 -23.41
C THR A 684 1.24 -9.14 -24.42
N ALA A 685 0.42 -10.19 -24.35
CA ALA A 685 -0.75 -10.31 -25.21
C ALA A 685 -1.81 -9.27 -24.85
N PHE A 686 -2.07 -9.05 -23.56
CA PHE A 686 -2.99 -8.02 -23.09
C PHE A 686 -2.55 -6.59 -23.46
N HIS A 687 -1.27 -6.28 -23.28
CA HIS A 687 -0.66 -5.00 -23.64
C HIS A 687 -0.84 -4.69 -25.13
N CYS A 688 -0.55 -5.64 -26.01
CA CYS A 688 -0.83 -5.53 -27.44
C CYS A 688 -2.32 -5.37 -27.75
N ARG A 689 -3.20 -6.10 -27.06
CA ARG A 689 -4.65 -5.99 -27.26
C ARG A 689 -5.17 -4.58 -26.95
N ILE A 690 -4.58 -3.91 -25.94
CA ILE A 690 -4.93 -2.56 -25.50
C ILE A 690 -4.39 -1.49 -26.44
N LEU A 691 -3.12 -1.60 -26.85
CA LEU A 691 -2.41 -0.54 -27.57
C LEU A 691 -2.52 -0.66 -29.08
N GLU A 692 -2.46 -1.88 -29.60
CA GLU A 692 -2.35 -2.18 -31.03
C GLU A 692 -3.36 -3.28 -31.44
N PRO A 693 -4.68 -3.02 -31.34
CA PRO A 693 -5.71 -4.04 -31.56
C PRO A 693 -5.67 -4.64 -32.97
N GLU A 694 -5.21 -3.89 -33.98
CA GLU A 694 -5.05 -4.37 -35.35
C GLU A 694 -3.83 -5.31 -35.50
N GLU A 695 -2.75 -5.06 -34.75
CA GLU A 695 -1.56 -5.92 -34.72
C GLU A 695 -1.79 -7.18 -33.87
N PHE A 696 -2.69 -7.14 -32.89
CA PHE A 696 -3.00 -8.28 -32.03
C PHE A 696 -3.35 -9.54 -32.86
N SER A 697 -4.18 -9.39 -33.90
CA SER A 697 -4.59 -10.50 -34.78
C SER A 697 -3.46 -10.97 -35.72
N LYS A 698 -2.44 -10.13 -35.95
CA LYS A 698 -1.26 -10.45 -36.76
C LYS A 698 -0.20 -11.17 -35.92
N ARG A 699 -0.10 -10.88 -34.62
CA ARG A 699 0.91 -11.49 -33.73
C ARG A 699 0.40 -12.71 -32.96
N PHE A 700 -0.90 -12.77 -32.67
CA PHE A 700 -1.51 -13.81 -31.85
C PHE A 700 -2.62 -14.57 -32.58
N ILE A 701 -2.71 -15.88 -32.34
CA ILE A 701 -3.78 -16.76 -32.78
C ILE A 701 -4.45 -17.34 -31.55
N ILE A 702 -5.77 -17.19 -31.40
CA ILE A 702 -6.53 -17.83 -30.34
C ILE A 702 -6.92 -19.24 -30.81
N ALA A 703 -6.43 -20.24 -30.09
CA ALA A 703 -6.75 -21.64 -30.35
C ALA A 703 -8.22 -21.92 -30.04
N PRO A 704 -8.90 -22.76 -30.85
CA PRO A 704 -10.23 -23.23 -30.53
C PRO A 704 -10.22 -24.17 -29.31
N GLU A 705 -11.38 -24.43 -28.72
CA GLU A 705 -11.49 -25.39 -27.62
C GLU A 705 -11.35 -26.84 -28.14
N PHE A 706 -10.32 -27.54 -27.67
CA PHE A 706 -10.08 -28.94 -28.03
C PHE A 706 -10.52 -29.88 -26.91
N ASN A 707 -11.21 -30.98 -27.24
CA ASN A 707 -11.54 -32.02 -26.26
C ASN A 707 -10.37 -32.97 -26.03
N ARG A 708 -9.52 -32.63 -25.04
CA ARG A 708 -8.31 -33.39 -24.71
C ARG A 708 -8.59 -34.79 -24.10
N ARG A 709 -9.85 -35.14 -23.83
CA ARG A 709 -10.24 -36.46 -23.33
C ARG A 709 -10.39 -37.50 -24.43
N THR A 710 -10.51 -37.09 -25.69
CA THR A 710 -10.62 -38.00 -26.84
C THR A 710 -9.29 -38.08 -27.61
N SER A 711 -9.04 -39.20 -28.28
CA SER A 711 -7.88 -39.32 -29.19
C SER A 711 -7.98 -38.37 -30.38
N ALA A 712 -9.21 -38.16 -30.89
CA ALA A 712 -9.49 -37.20 -31.97
C ALA A 712 -9.16 -35.75 -31.57
N GLY A 713 -9.59 -35.29 -30.39
CA GLY A 713 -9.33 -33.91 -29.95
C GLY A 713 -7.85 -33.63 -29.68
N LYS A 714 -7.06 -34.65 -29.28
CA LYS A 714 -5.59 -34.53 -29.18
C LYS A 714 -4.92 -34.43 -30.55
N GLU A 715 -5.43 -35.15 -31.56
CA GLU A 715 -4.90 -35.08 -32.91
C GLU A 715 -5.26 -33.75 -33.59
N GLU A 716 -6.48 -33.23 -33.36
CA GLU A 716 -6.91 -31.90 -33.80
C GLU A 716 -6.04 -30.79 -33.18
N GLU A 717 -5.80 -30.84 -31.86
CA GLU A 717 -4.91 -29.89 -31.17
C GLU A 717 -3.50 -29.92 -31.77
N LYS A 718 -2.96 -31.12 -31.99
CA LYS A 718 -1.64 -31.30 -32.58
C LYS A 718 -1.56 -30.76 -34.02
N THR A 719 -2.56 -31.07 -34.84
CA THR A 719 -2.64 -30.60 -36.24
C THR A 719 -2.72 -29.08 -36.28
N PHE A 720 -3.51 -28.47 -35.40
CA PHE A 720 -3.63 -27.02 -35.29
C PHE A 720 -2.31 -26.35 -34.87
N LEU A 721 -1.60 -26.91 -33.89
CA LEU A 721 -0.30 -26.39 -33.46
C LEU A 721 0.76 -26.51 -34.56
N GLU A 722 0.77 -27.60 -35.33
CA GLU A 722 1.65 -27.77 -36.49
C GLU A 722 1.34 -26.75 -37.60
N GLU A 723 0.06 -26.49 -37.88
CA GLU A 723 -0.35 -25.46 -38.84
C GLU A 723 0.05 -24.06 -38.37
N CYS A 724 -0.14 -23.75 -37.09
CA CYS A 724 0.22 -22.47 -36.50
C CYS A 724 1.73 -22.24 -36.44
N ALA A 725 2.52 -23.28 -36.18
CA ALA A 725 3.98 -23.20 -36.16
C ALA A 725 4.56 -22.70 -37.49
N ARG A 726 3.88 -22.97 -38.62
CA ARG A 726 4.24 -22.47 -39.95
C ARG A 726 3.98 -20.98 -40.15
N THR A 727 3.16 -20.37 -39.29
CA THR A 727 2.76 -18.95 -39.42
C THR A 727 3.71 -17.98 -38.71
N GLY A 728 4.60 -18.47 -37.83
CA GLY A 728 5.48 -17.63 -37.02
C GLY A 728 4.76 -16.78 -35.96
N ARG A 729 3.44 -16.98 -35.78
CA ARG A 729 2.60 -16.28 -34.80
C ARG A 729 2.52 -17.04 -33.50
N THR A 730 2.29 -16.32 -32.43
CA THR A 730 2.09 -16.88 -31.11
C THR A 730 0.70 -17.48 -30.99
N VAL A 731 0.60 -18.71 -30.45
CA VAL A 731 -0.69 -19.35 -30.15
C VAL A 731 -1.06 -19.11 -28.69
N LEU A 732 -2.24 -18.55 -28.46
CA LEU A 732 -2.92 -18.44 -27.17
C LEU A 732 -3.93 -19.58 -27.05
N THR A 733 -4.09 -20.18 -25.87
CA THR A 733 -5.20 -21.11 -25.62
C THR A 733 -6.55 -20.40 -25.66
N ALA A 734 -7.64 -21.15 -25.87
CA ALA A 734 -9.00 -20.60 -25.80
C ALA A 734 -9.27 -19.87 -24.47
N GLU A 735 -8.78 -20.42 -23.36
CA GLU A 735 -8.94 -19.85 -22.03
C GLU A 735 -8.17 -18.53 -21.86
N GLU A 736 -6.92 -18.47 -22.33
CA GLU A 736 -6.10 -17.26 -22.31
C GLU A 736 -6.70 -16.17 -23.20
N GLY A 737 -7.15 -16.51 -24.42
CA GLY A 737 -7.82 -15.58 -25.32
C GLY A 737 -9.09 -14.99 -24.70
N ARG A 738 -9.92 -15.83 -24.09
CA ARG A 738 -11.12 -15.40 -23.34
C ARG A 738 -10.75 -14.48 -22.18
N LYS A 739 -9.70 -14.81 -21.42
CA LYS A 739 -9.22 -14.00 -20.30
C LYS A 739 -8.76 -12.61 -20.76
N ILE A 740 -7.93 -12.53 -21.81
CA ILE A 740 -7.42 -11.27 -22.35
C ILE A 740 -8.57 -10.38 -22.81
N GLU A 741 -9.56 -10.93 -23.50
CA GLU A 741 -10.72 -10.15 -23.95
C GLU A 741 -11.56 -9.66 -22.77
N LEU A 742 -11.79 -10.47 -21.74
CA LEU A 742 -12.50 -10.03 -20.53
C LEU A 742 -11.74 -8.92 -19.77
N MET A 743 -10.41 -9.01 -19.71
CA MET A 743 -9.59 -7.93 -19.15
C MET A 743 -9.71 -6.65 -19.99
N TYR A 744 -9.66 -6.76 -21.32
CA TYR A 744 -9.81 -5.62 -22.24
C TYR A 744 -11.17 -4.94 -22.05
N GLN A 745 -12.25 -5.72 -22.03
CA GLN A 745 -13.59 -5.21 -21.77
C GLN A 745 -13.73 -4.58 -20.37
N SER A 746 -12.99 -5.08 -19.38
CA SER A 746 -12.96 -4.46 -18.05
C SER A 746 -12.30 -3.08 -18.06
N VAL A 747 -11.27 -2.87 -18.89
CA VAL A 747 -10.68 -1.54 -19.12
C VAL A 747 -11.68 -0.62 -19.80
N MET A 748 -12.34 -1.09 -20.84
CA MET A 748 -13.34 -0.31 -21.60
C MET A 748 -14.58 0.03 -20.77
N ALA A 749 -14.87 -0.73 -19.71
CA ALA A 749 -15.98 -0.43 -18.80
C ALA A 749 -15.68 0.75 -17.84
N LEU A 750 -14.41 1.10 -17.64
CA LEU A 750 -14.01 2.26 -16.84
C LEU A 750 -13.93 3.51 -17.74
N PRO A 751 -14.72 4.58 -17.52
CA PRO A 751 -14.78 5.72 -18.46
C PRO A 751 -13.42 6.37 -18.77
N LEU A 752 -12.55 6.52 -17.77
CA LEU A 752 -11.21 7.05 -17.98
C LEU A 752 -10.31 6.04 -18.70
N GLY A 753 -10.47 4.74 -18.45
CA GLY A 753 -9.76 3.67 -19.15
C GLY A 753 -10.13 3.63 -20.63
N GLN A 754 -11.43 3.67 -20.95
CA GLN A 754 -11.93 3.80 -22.31
C GLN A 754 -11.34 5.03 -23.00
N TRP A 755 -11.39 6.21 -22.36
CA TRP A 755 -10.84 7.44 -22.94
C TRP A 755 -9.35 7.32 -23.24
N LEU A 756 -8.54 6.76 -22.34
CA LEU A 756 -7.10 6.55 -22.57
C LEU A 756 -6.84 5.63 -23.78
N VAL A 757 -7.64 4.57 -23.91
CA VAL A 757 -7.51 3.61 -25.01
C VAL A 757 -7.97 4.19 -26.35
N GLU A 758 -9.10 4.88 -26.39
CA GLU A 758 -9.71 5.40 -27.63
C GLU A 758 -9.13 6.74 -28.10
N SER A 759 -8.50 7.52 -27.21
CA SER A 759 -7.94 8.83 -27.57
C SER A 759 -6.90 8.70 -28.68
N ALA A 760 -6.94 9.65 -29.62
CA ALA A 760 -5.94 9.77 -30.66
C ALA A 760 -4.55 10.01 -30.04
N GLY A 761 -3.58 9.21 -30.46
CA GLY A 761 -2.25 9.21 -29.89
C GLY A 761 -1.37 8.18 -30.57
N TYR A 762 -0.13 8.11 -30.12
CA TYR A 762 0.87 7.22 -30.68
C TYR A 762 1.23 6.15 -29.65
N ALA A 763 1.05 4.88 -30.03
CA ALA A 763 1.51 3.76 -29.24
C ALA A 763 3.00 3.47 -29.52
N GLU A 764 3.72 2.91 -28.55
CA GLU A 764 5.09 2.40 -28.71
C GLU A 764 6.12 3.38 -29.32
N SER A 765 5.88 4.69 -29.19
CA SER A 765 6.76 5.71 -29.75
C SER A 765 8.04 5.87 -28.94
N SER A 766 9.18 5.96 -29.61
CA SER A 766 10.47 6.16 -28.94
C SER A 766 10.78 7.64 -28.75
N VAL A 767 11.17 8.01 -27.54
CA VAL A 767 11.60 9.37 -27.19
C VAL A 767 13.09 9.30 -26.83
N TYR A 768 13.89 10.13 -27.49
CA TYR A 768 15.33 10.28 -27.24
C TYR A 768 15.62 11.70 -26.77
N TRP A 769 16.50 11.87 -25.79
CA TRP A 769 16.94 13.18 -25.32
C TRP A 769 18.33 13.08 -24.70
N GLU A 770 19.09 14.17 -24.69
CA GLU A 770 20.33 14.23 -23.93
C GLU A 770 20.03 14.73 -22.51
N ASP A 771 20.58 14.04 -21.51
CA ASP A 771 20.52 14.52 -20.14
C ASP A 771 21.40 15.77 -19.99
N PRO A 772 20.85 16.93 -19.56
CA PRO A 772 21.60 18.19 -19.56
C PRO A 772 22.80 18.21 -18.60
N GLU A 773 22.79 17.41 -17.54
CA GLU A 773 23.86 17.39 -16.52
C GLU A 773 25.02 16.50 -16.96
N THR A 774 24.73 15.31 -17.50
CA THR A 774 25.74 14.30 -17.83
C THR A 774 26.11 14.25 -19.31
N GLY A 775 25.28 14.83 -20.19
CA GLY A 775 25.41 14.70 -21.65
C GLY A 775 25.09 13.30 -22.18
N ILE A 776 24.59 12.40 -21.33
CA ILE A 776 24.27 11.03 -21.75
C ILE A 776 22.97 11.02 -22.55
N LEU A 777 23.00 10.41 -23.73
CA LEU A 777 21.81 10.12 -24.52
C LEU A 777 20.91 9.15 -23.76
N CYS A 778 19.70 9.61 -23.44
CA CYS A 778 18.65 8.87 -22.77
C CYS A 778 17.55 8.49 -23.76
N ARG A 779 16.83 7.41 -23.45
CA ARG A 779 15.69 6.96 -24.25
C ARG A 779 14.60 6.32 -23.42
N CYS A 780 13.36 6.53 -23.84
CA CYS A 780 12.22 5.78 -23.34
C CYS A 780 11.25 5.43 -24.47
N ARG A 781 10.39 4.46 -24.20
CA ARG A 781 9.27 4.09 -25.05
C ARG A 781 8.04 4.01 -24.16
N PRO A 782 7.26 5.10 -24.07
CA PRO A 782 5.96 5.07 -23.41
C PRO A 782 4.98 4.23 -24.21
N ASP A 783 4.15 3.45 -23.51
CA ASP A 783 3.17 2.56 -24.15
C ASP A 783 2.18 3.33 -25.03
N LYS A 784 1.68 4.48 -24.54
CA LYS A 784 0.89 5.42 -25.35
C LYS A 784 1.12 6.87 -24.95
N ILE A 785 1.29 7.72 -25.96
CA ILE A 785 1.34 9.17 -25.83
C ILE A 785 0.07 9.75 -26.45
N ILE A 786 -0.63 10.63 -25.72
CA ILE A 786 -1.77 11.42 -26.21
C ILE A 786 -1.30 12.88 -26.27
N PRO A 787 -0.84 13.36 -27.45
CA PRO A 787 -0.18 14.66 -27.56
C PRO A 787 -1.11 15.84 -27.24
N GLU A 788 -2.39 15.76 -27.65
CA GLU A 788 -3.38 16.85 -27.54
C GLU A 788 -3.50 17.40 -26.11
N PHE A 789 -3.36 16.53 -25.11
CA PHE A 789 -3.51 16.88 -23.70
C PHE A 789 -2.22 16.71 -22.89
N HIS A 790 -1.11 16.32 -23.52
CA HIS A 790 0.13 15.92 -22.87
C HIS A 790 -0.05 14.78 -21.85
N TRP A 791 -0.69 13.68 -22.26
CA TRP A 791 -0.83 12.49 -21.42
C TRP A 791 0.09 11.37 -21.87
N ILE A 792 0.65 10.65 -20.89
CA ILE A 792 1.36 9.39 -21.08
C ILE A 792 0.62 8.32 -20.30
N MET A 793 0.29 7.22 -20.97
CA MET A 793 -0.23 6.01 -20.35
C MET A 793 0.83 4.91 -20.43
N ASP A 794 1.00 4.19 -19.33
CA ASP A 794 1.77 2.95 -19.24
C ASP A 794 0.87 1.83 -18.71
N VAL A 795 0.77 0.72 -19.44
CA VAL A 795 -0.12 -0.41 -19.17
C VAL A 795 0.63 -1.44 -18.35
N LYS A 796 0.11 -1.76 -17.16
CA LYS A 796 0.65 -2.81 -16.31
C LYS A 796 -0.39 -3.90 -16.04
N THR A 797 0.08 -5.12 -15.89
CA THR A 797 -0.71 -6.24 -15.39
C THR A 797 -0.17 -6.72 -14.05
N THR A 798 -1.07 -7.06 -13.13
CA THR A 798 -0.71 -7.60 -11.81
C THR A 798 -1.63 -8.74 -11.43
N ALA A 799 -1.24 -9.62 -10.51
CA ALA A 799 -2.16 -10.59 -9.92
C ALA A 799 -2.96 -10.01 -8.74
N ASP A 800 -2.51 -8.89 -8.19
CA ASP A 800 -3.11 -8.22 -7.04
C ASP A 800 -2.94 -6.70 -7.21
N ILE A 801 -4.05 -6.00 -7.43
CA ILE A 801 -4.06 -4.54 -7.59
C ILE A 801 -3.77 -3.84 -6.27
N GLN A 802 -4.17 -4.39 -5.12
CA GLN A 802 -3.89 -3.79 -3.82
C GLN A 802 -2.40 -3.84 -3.50
N ARG A 803 -1.72 -4.94 -3.83
CA ARG A 803 -0.26 -5.03 -3.73
C ARG A 803 0.47 -4.04 -4.63
N PHE A 804 -0.09 -3.69 -5.80
CA PHE A 804 0.52 -2.71 -6.71
C PHE A 804 0.74 -1.35 -6.02
N ARG A 805 -0.18 -0.94 -5.13
CA ARG A 805 -0.13 0.34 -4.40
C ARG A 805 1.11 0.50 -3.51
N THR A 806 1.78 -0.58 -3.15
CA THR A 806 3.03 -0.55 -2.38
C THR A 806 4.22 -1.06 -3.18
N ALA A 807 4.01 -2.10 -4.00
CA ALA A 807 5.08 -2.72 -4.78
C ALA A 807 5.62 -1.83 -5.91
N TYR A 808 4.90 -0.77 -6.31
CA TYR A 808 5.38 0.17 -7.34
C TYR A 808 6.78 0.73 -7.02
N TYR A 809 7.09 0.91 -5.73
CA TYR A 809 8.37 1.44 -5.28
C TYR A 809 9.50 0.42 -5.51
N ASP A 810 9.26 -0.85 -5.19
CA ASP A 810 10.22 -1.94 -5.41
C ASP A 810 10.50 -2.17 -6.90
N TYR A 811 9.47 -2.03 -7.75
CA TYR A 811 9.62 -2.08 -9.22
C TYR A 811 10.16 -0.78 -9.83
N ARG A 812 10.42 0.24 -9.00
CA ARG A 812 10.92 1.56 -9.40
C ARG A 812 10.03 2.23 -10.45
N TYR A 813 8.72 2.13 -10.32
CA TYR A 813 7.78 2.79 -11.23
C TYR A 813 7.74 4.31 -11.02
N HIS A 814 8.07 4.80 -9.82
CA HIS A 814 8.28 6.23 -9.58
C HIS A 814 9.47 6.80 -10.38
N VAL A 815 10.52 6.00 -10.55
CA VAL A 815 11.66 6.31 -11.44
C VAL A 815 11.23 6.28 -12.90
N GLN A 816 10.36 5.34 -13.29
CA GLN A 816 9.83 5.27 -14.66
C GLN A 816 9.04 6.52 -15.02
N ASP A 817 8.08 6.92 -14.18
CA ASP A 817 7.29 8.14 -14.39
C ASP A 817 8.21 9.36 -14.51
N ALA A 818 9.10 9.57 -13.54
CA ALA A 818 10.02 10.71 -13.56
C ALA A 818 10.87 10.76 -14.82
N PHE A 819 11.51 9.64 -15.18
CA PHE A 819 12.39 9.54 -16.34
C PHE A 819 11.64 9.77 -17.66
N TYR A 820 10.44 9.19 -17.80
CA TYR A 820 9.63 9.33 -19.01
C TYR A 820 9.05 10.74 -19.13
N SER A 821 8.61 11.32 -18.01
CA SER A 821 8.08 12.68 -17.96
C SER A 821 9.16 13.72 -18.29
N ASP A 822 10.38 13.54 -17.80
CA ASP A 822 11.48 14.44 -18.11
C ASP A 822 11.96 14.29 -19.56
N GLY A 823 11.99 13.07 -20.11
CA GLY A 823 12.26 12.85 -21.53
C GLY A 823 11.19 13.44 -22.44
N TYR A 824 9.91 13.31 -22.07
CA TYR A 824 8.80 13.95 -22.77
C TYR A 824 8.93 15.48 -22.73
N ARG A 825 9.18 16.06 -21.55
CA ARG A 825 9.39 17.49 -21.38
C ARG A 825 10.56 18.00 -22.21
N ALA A 826 11.65 17.25 -22.31
CA ALA A 826 12.79 17.64 -23.13
C ALA A 826 12.42 17.82 -24.62
N GLN A 827 11.42 17.07 -25.12
CA GLN A 827 10.99 17.14 -26.51
C GLN A 827 9.79 18.06 -26.75
N PHE A 828 8.83 18.12 -25.82
CA PHE A 828 7.61 18.92 -25.97
C PHE A 828 7.61 20.25 -25.21
N GLY A 829 8.56 20.47 -24.31
CA GLY A 829 8.62 21.65 -23.43
C GLY A 829 7.64 21.62 -22.24
N GLU A 830 6.76 20.62 -22.17
CA GLU A 830 5.70 20.49 -21.16
C GLU A 830 5.87 19.22 -20.31
N ILE A 831 5.45 19.26 -19.04
CA ILE A 831 5.44 18.07 -18.19
C ILE A 831 4.14 17.29 -18.47
N PRO A 832 4.21 16.00 -18.84
CA PRO A 832 3.01 15.24 -19.12
C PRO A 832 2.30 14.79 -17.84
N THR A 833 0.99 14.55 -17.95
CA THR A 833 0.26 13.74 -16.98
C THR A 833 0.58 12.27 -17.24
N PHE A 834 1.29 11.64 -16.31
CA PHE A 834 1.69 10.23 -16.42
C PHE A 834 0.74 9.35 -15.61
N VAL A 835 0.14 8.35 -16.24
CA VAL A 835 -0.77 7.40 -15.59
C VAL A 835 -0.40 5.96 -15.87
N PHE A 836 -0.51 5.11 -14.85
CA PHE A 836 -0.43 3.67 -14.96
C PHE A 836 -1.85 3.10 -15.09
N LEU A 837 -2.15 2.46 -16.21
CA LEU A 837 -3.37 1.67 -16.39
C LEU A 837 -3.09 0.25 -15.94
N VAL A 838 -3.61 -0.14 -14.78
CA VAL A 838 -3.30 -1.42 -14.15
C VAL A 838 -4.50 -2.35 -14.21
N ALA A 839 -4.35 -3.47 -14.91
CA ALA A 839 -5.36 -4.52 -14.98
C ALA A 839 -4.96 -5.76 -14.18
N SER A 840 -5.90 -6.34 -13.43
CA SER A 840 -5.67 -7.59 -12.75
C SER A 840 -5.72 -8.78 -13.72
N THR A 841 -4.79 -9.70 -13.57
CA THR A 841 -4.78 -11.02 -14.21
C THR A 841 -5.54 -12.07 -13.40
N THR A 842 -6.04 -11.71 -12.22
CA THR A 842 -6.90 -12.55 -11.37
C THR A 842 -8.30 -11.95 -11.33
N ALA A 843 -9.30 -12.82 -11.36
CA ALA A 843 -10.69 -12.38 -11.29
C ALA A 843 -11.11 -12.17 -9.82
N GLU A 844 -11.76 -11.05 -9.53
CA GLU A 844 -12.40 -10.74 -8.26
C GLU A 844 -13.90 -10.59 -8.49
N CYS A 845 -14.73 -11.36 -7.78
CA CYS A 845 -16.18 -11.36 -7.93
C CYS A 845 -16.66 -11.50 -9.40
N GLY A 846 -15.97 -12.36 -10.18
CA GLY A 846 -16.29 -12.65 -11.58
C GLY A 846 -15.88 -11.57 -12.59
N ARG A 847 -15.10 -10.57 -12.19
CA ARG A 847 -14.57 -9.51 -13.06
C ARG A 847 -13.05 -9.42 -12.93
N TYR A 848 -12.38 -8.79 -13.88
CA TYR A 848 -10.96 -8.45 -13.76
C TYR A 848 -10.86 -6.98 -13.33
N PRO A 849 -10.52 -6.68 -12.07
CA PRO A 849 -10.38 -5.30 -11.61
C PRO A 849 -9.41 -4.50 -12.48
N VAL A 850 -9.70 -3.22 -12.65
CA VAL A 850 -8.85 -2.25 -13.34
C VAL A 850 -8.80 -0.99 -12.47
N GLU A 851 -7.60 -0.49 -12.22
CA GLU A 851 -7.36 0.79 -11.55
C GLU A 851 -6.38 1.63 -12.36
N ILE A 852 -6.57 2.96 -12.32
CA ILE A 852 -5.67 3.93 -12.95
C ILE A 852 -4.96 4.67 -11.83
N PHE A 853 -3.63 4.63 -11.84
CA PHE A 853 -2.80 5.28 -10.82
C PHE A 853 -2.01 6.42 -11.43
N MET A 854 -1.87 7.51 -10.67
CA MET A 854 -0.95 8.60 -10.95
C MET A 854 0.06 8.65 -9.81
N MET A 855 1.33 8.92 -10.13
CA MET A 855 2.35 9.02 -9.10
C MET A 855 2.15 10.30 -8.27
N GLY A 856 2.25 10.18 -6.94
CA GLY A 856 2.27 11.34 -6.06
C GLY A 856 3.54 12.18 -6.29
N GLU A 857 3.45 13.48 -6.08
CA GLU A 857 4.54 14.43 -6.35
C GLU A 857 5.83 14.08 -5.59
N ASP A 858 5.73 13.74 -4.30
CA ASP A 858 6.87 13.32 -3.48
C ASP A 858 7.58 12.09 -4.04
N ALA A 859 6.81 11.10 -4.50
CA ALA A 859 7.34 9.87 -5.08
C ALA A 859 7.97 10.14 -6.45
N LYS A 860 7.35 10.97 -7.28
CA LYS A 860 7.90 11.40 -8.58
C LYS A 860 9.21 12.17 -8.41
N LEU A 861 9.28 13.08 -7.43
CA LEU A 861 10.51 13.79 -7.08
C LEU A 861 11.60 12.86 -6.55
N ALA A 862 11.24 11.86 -5.74
CA ALA A 862 12.17 10.82 -5.31
C ALA A 862 12.70 10.01 -6.51
N GLY A 863 11.83 9.64 -7.44
CA GLY A 863 12.19 8.95 -8.68
C GLY A 863 13.14 9.78 -9.54
N GLN A 864 12.91 11.09 -9.61
CA GLN A 864 13.78 12.03 -10.31
C GLN A 864 15.19 12.08 -9.71
N ARG A 865 15.29 12.21 -8.38
CA ARG A 865 16.59 12.19 -7.67
C ARG A 865 17.33 10.87 -7.88
N GLU A 866 16.60 9.75 -7.84
CA GLU A 866 17.17 8.42 -8.03
C GLU A 866 17.73 8.22 -9.45
N TYR A 867 16.97 8.54 -10.50
CA TYR A 867 17.45 8.31 -11.87
C TYR A 867 18.62 9.25 -12.21
N ARG A 868 18.63 10.49 -11.69
CA ARG A 868 19.76 11.40 -11.87
C ARG A 868 21.02 10.88 -11.21
N ARG A 869 20.92 10.37 -9.98
CA ARG A 869 22.04 9.69 -9.32
C ARG A 869 22.55 8.49 -10.12
N ASN A 870 21.65 7.73 -10.74
CA ASN A 870 22.03 6.60 -11.59
C ASN A 870 22.74 7.06 -12.87
N LEU A 871 22.29 8.15 -13.50
CA LEU A 871 22.96 8.75 -14.65
C LEU A 871 24.36 9.28 -14.28
N GLN A 872 24.51 9.96 -13.14
CA GLN A 872 25.81 10.40 -12.65
C GLN A 872 26.75 9.21 -12.40
N THR A 873 26.26 8.16 -11.74
CA THR A 873 27.03 6.93 -11.52
C THR A 873 27.44 6.29 -12.85
N LEU A 874 26.55 6.26 -13.85
CA LEU A 874 26.86 5.76 -15.18
C LEU A 874 27.91 6.63 -15.88
N ALA A 875 27.82 7.96 -15.79
CA ALA A 875 28.80 8.88 -16.35
C ALA A 875 30.19 8.66 -15.74
N GLU A 876 30.28 8.49 -14.42
CA GLU A 876 31.51 8.15 -13.71
C GLU A 876 32.09 6.80 -14.18
N CYS A 877 31.25 5.77 -14.32
CA CYS A 877 31.69 4.47 -14.82
C CYS A 877 32.22 4.56 -16.26
N LEU A 878 31.53 5.30 -17.14
CA LEU A 878 31.91 5.49 -18.53
C LEU A 878 33.22 6.28 -18.68
N SER A 879 33.42 7.31 -17.86
CA SER A 879 34.62 8.17 -17.89
C SER A 879 35.86 7.49 -17.32
N ASN A 880 35.70 6.68 -16.27
CA ASN A 880 36.81 5.99 -15.62
C ASN A 880 37.07 4.58 -16.17
N ASP A 881 36.16 4.04 -16.99
CA ASP A 881 36.11 2.64 -17.39
C ASP A 881 36.16 1.66 -16.20
N GLU A 882 35.58 2.07 -15.07
CA GLU A 882 35.50 1.29 -13.85
C GLU A 882 34.05 0.93 -13.53
N TRP A 883 33.79 -0.37 -13.36
CA TRP A 883 32.44 -0.90 -13.16
C TRP A 883 32.38 -1.71 -11.86
N PRO A 884 32.09 -1.07 -10.71
CA PRO A 884 32.00 -1.76 -9.42
C PRO A 884 31.04 -2.95 -9.48
N ALA A 885 31.50 -4.12 -9.04
CA ALA A 885 30.75 -5.37 -9.06
C ALA A 885 30.43 -5.94 -7.66
N ILE A 886 31.11 -5.45 -6.62
CA ILE A 886 31.03 -6.01 -5.26
C ILE A 886 29.86 -5.34 -4.51
N LYS A 887 28.79 -6.10 -4.27
CA LYS A 887 27.70 -5.68 -3.37
C LYS A 887 28.11 -5.85 -1.92
N THR A 888 28.19 -4.75 -1.19
CA THR A 888 28.44 -4.79 0.25
C THR A 888 27.17 -5.20 0.98
N LEU A 889 27.17 -6.41 1.55
CA LEU A 889 26.10 -6.85 2.43
C LEU A 889 26.26 -6.17 3.80
N SER A 890 25.16 -5.63 4.33
CA SER A 890 25.10 -5.11 5.69
C SER A 890 24.07 -5.87 6.50
N LEU A 891 24.21 -5.87 7.83
CA LEU A 891 23.23 -6.50 8.70
C LEU A 891 21.82 -5.97 8.38
N PRO A 892 20.81 -6.84 8.21
CA PRO A 892 19.44 -6.39 7.99
C PRO A 892 18.94 -5.62 9.22
N ARG A 893 17.93 -4.76 9.03
CA ARG A 893 17.43 -3.85 10.07
C ARG A 893 17.11 -4.57 11.38
N TRP A 894 16.37 -5.68 11.32
CA TRP A 894 16.02 -6.48 12.49
C TRP A 894 17.25 -7.04 13.24
N ALA A 895 18.33 -7.39 12.52
CA ALA A 895 19.56 -7.88 13.12
C ALA A 895 20.39 -6.74 13.73
N LYS A 896 20.35 -5.54 13.12
CA LYS A 896 20.93 -4.33 13.71
C LYS A 896 20.18 -3.93 14.98
N GLU A 897 18.86 -4.08 15.00
CA GLU A 897 18.02 -3.81 16.17
C GLU A 897 18.28 -4.83 17.29
N ASN A 898 18.37 -6.13 16.98
CA ASN A 898 18.69 -7.18 17.96
C ASN A 898 20.13 -7.15 18.47
N ALA A 899 21.09 -6.68 17.68
CA ALA A 899 22.47 -6.47 18.13
C ALA A 899 22.62 -5.22 19.02
N ASN A 900 21.58 -4.38 19.08
CA ASN A 900 21.51 -3.18 19.92
C ASN A 900 20.48 -3.34 21.08
N ALA A 901 19.87 -4.53 21.23
CA ALA A 901 19.06 -4.95 22.37
C ALA A 901 19.89 -5.85 23.28
#